data_AF-A0A160I1V6-F1
#
_entry.id   AF-A0A160I1V6-F1
#
_cell.length_a   1.000
_cell.length_b   1.000
_cell.length_c   1.000
_cell.angle_alpha   90.00
_cell.angle_beta   90.00
_cell.angle_gamma   90.00
#
_symmetry.space_group_name_H-M   'P 1'
#
loop_
_entity.id
_entity.type
_entity.pdbx_description
1 polymer ?
#
loop_
_entity_poly.entity_id
_entity_poly.type
_entity_poly.pdbx_seq_one_letter_code
_entity_poly.pdbx_strand_id
1 'polypeptide(L)'
;MRSAYSVLTDAGHDISTDQFVDVVSDIAEMQFGGGAADSYFTAFLSVAKFYDRGIDTFAGAVINSVLLDLNFQTRLSIDGVIGSTEAALYEGDEGLFPVAMTHANVVVGFHVDGANENWPPEWATIHPSIEINRDNAVKASIEDLPTELARRGKDRIGAVIVAFPQRVGGINLAERYQPVAHMVSRHTMYAFAGSAEMILSIAAQFEGLGHAKFDLRLYNHDVGNAVEHRGVLVATGLSSIPAILVVPGVTRGCSFIEAAPKGAQIHPGVEIFSYLDPEAPLSWTEYRDVPEYDRLEIGRWERAPRRTPFIVKSSAPIPEEGRERISDNTEIFHTAAVLENGILIGSQDHAHSTYLHATGNGEILLDYGDEGRNSTSSPIFQNGVVDEDGVRKGVLSANRVIRVRGAAMPLMFTPMLHKWHSHFMIQCLPRVNIARAYAEDVKILVPHDLRAKQLEMLQVLGFGPDRLVTMPPNCLVQADKLIVPRAWRLAFTASTLRIYEEIADKLDFKSIESPKRILISRESRKSWRNMLNYESLQSLLVKDYGFEVVAPERLSLTEEVATYANAEIVIGAEGAGMYGAVFSKPGSAYLTICDEDYVMVILATIAERRGIDLGYVFGESFRSDDDVLRRLPFGHADFVIDLAKVEDAVIAAIARTSER
;
A
#
# COMPACT_ATOMS: atom_id res chain seq x y z
N MET A 1 8.00 0.53 35.47
CA MET A 1 6.65 0.31 36.01
C MET A 1 6.58 0.26 37.54
N ARG A 2 7.07 -0.78 38.26
CA ARG A 2 6.98 -0.83 39.74
C ARG A 2 7.55 0.41 40.44
N SER A 3 8.71 0.89 39.99
CA SER A 3 9.32 2.11 40.54
C SER A 3 8.44 3.35 40.32
N ALA A 4 7.79 3.46 39.16
CA ALA A 4 6.89 4.56 38.85
C ALA A 4 5.64 4.54 39.75
N TYR A 5 5.04 3.36 39.95
CA TYR A 5 3.92 3.20 40.87
C TYR A 5 4.30 3.65 42.30
N SER A 6 5.45 3.21 42.80
CA SER A 6 5.97 3.63 44.12
C SER A 6 6.12 5.15 44.23
N VAL A 7 6.69 5.79 43.20
CA VAL A 7 6.87 7.25 43.19
C VAL A 7 5.55 8.00 43.23
N LEU A 8 4.53 7.53 42.51
CA LEU A 8 3.21 8.16 42.52
C LEU A 8 2.53 8.00 43.89
N THR A 9 2.61 6.82 44.50
CA THR A 9 2.05 6.60 45.85
C THR A 9 2.78 7.41 46.92
N ASP A 10 4.11 7.53 46.82
CA ASP A 10 4.93 8.33 47.74
C ASP A 10 4.64 9.84 47.59
N ALA A 11 4.27 10.28 46.38
CA ALA A 11 3.81 11.64 46.10
C ALA A 11 2.34 11.89 46.51
N GLY A 12 1.66 10.91 47.12
CA GLY A 12 0.32 11.07 47.67
C GLY A 12 -0.84 10.80 46.71
N HIS A 13 -0.59 10.16 45.55
CA HIS A 13 -1.66 9.76 44.64
C HIS A 13 -2.36 8.48 45.13
N ASP A 14 -3.69 8.51 45.20
CA ASP A 14 -4.53 7.36 45.57
C ASP A 14 -4.98 6.62 44.29
N ILE A 15 -4.16 5.67 43.83
CA ILE A 15 -4.42 4.84 42.64
C ILE A 15 -4.13 3.36 42.93
N SER A 16 -4.98 2.46 42.42
CA SER A 16 -4.75 1.01 42.52
C SER A 16 -3.72 0.50 41.50
N THR A 17 -3.13 -0.67 41.74
CA THR A 17 -2.19 -1.29 40.80
C THR A 17 -2.83 -1.55 39.43
N ASP A 18 -4.09 -1.97 39.40
CA ASP A 18 -4.79 -2.28 38.14
C ASP A 18 -5.04 -1.01 37.33
N GLN A 19 -5.51 0.05 37.98
CA GLN A 19 -5.69 1.36 37.35
C GLN A 19 -4.37 1.93 36.82
N PHE A 20 -3.26 1.71 37.52
CA PHE A 20 -1.95 2.16 37.06
C PHE A 20 -1.49 1.36 35.83
N VAL A 21 -1.62 0.03 35.85
CA VAL A 21 -1.24 -0.84 34.72
C VAL A 21 -2.06 -0.50 33.47
N ASP A 22 -3.36 -0.24 33.62
CA ASP A 22 -4.23 0.17 32.51
C ASP A 22 -3.73 1.45 31.82
N VAL A 23 -3.21 2.40 32.60
CA VAL A 23 -2.71 3.69 32.09
C VAL A 23 -1.40 3.57 31.32
N VAL A 24 -0.54 2.61 31.68
CA VAL A 24 0.84 2.48 31.15
C VAL A 24 1.07 1.20 30.36
N SER A 25 -0.01 0.53 29.96
CA SER A 25 0.02 -0.78 29.30
C SER A 25 0.80 -0.76 27.98
N ASP A 26 0.67 0.32 27.20
CA ASP A 26 1.42 0.60 25.97
C ASP A 26 2.94 0.61 26.19
N ILE A 27 3.41 1.12 27.33
CA ILE A 27 4.83 1.17 27.68
C ILE A 27 5.38 -0.22 28.02
N ALA A 28 4.55 -1.13 28.55
CA ALA A 28 4.97 -2.48 28.91
C ALA A 28 5.40 -3.31 27.69
N GLU A 29 4.84 -3.00 26.52
CA GLU A 29 5.12 -3.68 25.26
C GLU A 29 6.34 -3.10 24.53
N MET A 30 6.88 -1.97 25.00
CA MET A 30 8.06 -1.34 24.41
C MET A 30 9.34 -2.06 24.82
N GLN A 31 10.14 -2.45 23.82
CA GLN A 31 11.49 -2.96 24.03
C GLN A 31 12.51 -1.83 23.95
N PHE A 32 13.01 -1.44 25.10
CA PHE A 32 14.20 -0.60 25.26
C PHE A 32 15.42 -1.51 25.42
N GLY A 33 16.62 -1.08 25.00
CA GLY A 33 17.84 -1.87 24.73
C GLY A 33 18.49 -2.70 25.87
N GLY A 34 17.72 -3.25 26.81
CA GLY A 34 18.11 -4.27 27.80
C GLY A 34 18.94 -3.81 29.01
N GLY A 35 19.14 -2.51 29.22
CA GLY A 35 20.03 -1.95 30.25
C GLY A 35 19.36 -1.30 31.47
N ALA A 36 20.17 -0.84 32.43
CA ALA A 36 19.66 -0.09 33.60
C ALA A 36 19.03 1.25 33.20
N ALA A 37 19.56 1.93 32.17
CA ALA A 37 19.01 3.17 31.60
C ALA A 37 17.55 2.98 31.14
N ASP A 38 17.24 1.82 30.57
CA ASP A 38 15.91 1.49 30.08
C ASP A 38 14.89 1.32 31.20
N SER A 39 15.33 0.78 32.34
CA SER A 39 14.47 0.64 33.53
C SER A 39 14.11 2.01 34.12
N TYR A 40 15.06 2.95 34.14
CA TYR A 40 14.82 4.33 34.56
C TYR A 40 13.88 5.04 33.60
N PHE A 41 14.13 4.92 32.30
CA PHE A 41 13.32 5.56 31.27
C PHE A 41 11.88 5.01 31.21
N THR A 42 11.72 3.69 31.38
CA THR A 42 10.39 3.06 31.51
C THR A 42 9.62 3.62 32.71
N ALA A 43 10.28 3.78 33.87
CA ALA A 43 9.61 4.36 35.04
C ALA A 43 9.22 5.82 34.80
N PHE A 44 10.11 6.59 34.19
CA PHE A 44 9.88 7.96 33.80
C PHE A 44 8.67 8.14 32.87
N LEU A 45 8.64 7.41 31.74
CA LEU A 45 7.52 7.45 30.80
C LEU A 45 6.21 7.04 31.47
N SER A 46 6.24 6.04 32.37
CA SER A 46 5.06 5.63 33.12
C SER A 46 4.52 6.76 34.03
N VAL A 47 5.41 7.54 34.66
CA VAL A 47 5.00 8.73 35.44
C VAL A 47 4.46 9.82 34.53
N ALA A 48 5.14 10.11 33.41
CA ALA A 48 4.69 11.11 32.44
C ALA A 48 3.28 10.78 31.90
N LYS A 49 3.06 9.53 31.49
CA LYS A 49 1.77 9.00 30.98
C LYS A 49 0.65 9.05 32.02
N PHE A 50 0.99 8.93 33.31
CA PHE A 50 0.01 9.07 34.38
C PHE A 50 -0.52 10.52 34.49
N TYR A 51 0.35 11.52 34.38
CA TYR A 51 -0.04 12.93 34.44
C TYR A 51 -0.61 13.45 33.12
N ASP A 52 -0.12 12.94 32.00
CA ASP A 52 -0.63 13.23 30.66
C ASP A 52 -0.96 11.93 29.93
N ARG A 53 -2.24 11.53 30.00
CA ARG A 53 -2.72 10.32 29.32
C ARG A 53 -2.62 10.40 27.80
N GLY A 54 -2.59 11.62 27.23
CA GLY A 54 -2.51 11.85 25.79
C GLY A 54 -1.07 11.77 25.24
N ILE A 55 -0.06 11.73 26.10
CA ILE A 55 1.34 11.78 25.68
C ILE A 55 1.70 10.60 24.77
N ASP A 56 2.36 10.91 23.65
CA ASP A 56 2.88 9.95 22.68
C ASP A 56 4.16 9.31 23.22
N THR A 57 3.98 8.24 24.00
CA THR A 57 5.04 7.50 24.72
C THR A 57 6.09 6.93 23.77
N PHE A 58 5.66 6.48 22.58
CA PHE A 58 6.56 5.92 21.57
C PHE A 58 7.40 7.01 20.89
N ALA A 59 6.80 8.14 20.50
CA ALA A 59 7.57 9.28 19.99
C ALA A 59 8.54 9.80 21.04
N GLY A 60 8.09 9.93 22.28
CA GLY A 60 8.92 10.34 23.41
C GLY A 60 10.13 9.43 23.60
N ALA A 61 9.94 8.11 23.50
CA ALA A 61 11.00 7.12 23.54
C ALA A 61 12.08 7.30 22.47
N VAL A 62 11.67 7.43 21.21
CA VAL A 62 12.61 7.57 20.10
C VAL A 62 13.36 8.91 20.20
N ILE A 63 12.66 10.01 20.50
CA ILE A 63 13.25 11.34 20.65
C ILE A 63 14.28 11.36 21.78
N ASN A 64 13.97 10.75 22.93
CA ASN A 64 14.92 10.64 24.02
C ASN A 64 16.15 9.81 23.62
N SER A 65 15.97 8.71 22.88
CA SER A 65 17.10 7.91 22.39
C SER A 65 18.03 8.71 21.48
N VAL A 66 17.50 9.58 20.62
CA VAL A 66 18.31 10.51 19.79
C VAL A 66 19.13 11.45 20.66
N LEU A 67 18.53 12.03 21.71
CA LEU A 67 19.23 12.93 22.62
C LEU A 67 20.25 12.24 23.52
N LEU A 68 19.99 11.01 23.94
CA LEU A 68 20.93 10.22 24.72
C LEU A 68 22.18 9.86 23.93
N ASP A 69 22.01 9.48 22.66
CA ASP A 69 23.15 9.24 21.76
C ASP A 69 23.99 10.52 21.60
N LEU A 70 23.33 11.66 21.35
CA LEU A 70 24.00 12.96 21.27
C LEU A 70 24.77 13.33 22.55
N ASN A 71 24.15 13.10 23.71
CA ASN A 71 24.73 13.32 25.04
C ASN A 71 25.94 12.41 25.29
N PHE A 72 25.91 11.16 24.80
CA PHE A 72 27.03 10.23 24.91
C PHE A 72 28.19 10.62 24.00
N GLN A 73 27.92 10.97 22.74
CA GLN A 73 28.91 11.47 21.78
C GLN A 73 29.62 12.71 22.34
N THR A 74 28.85 13.63 22.93
CA THR A 74 29.37 14.84 23.57
C THR A 74 30.26 14.55 24.79
N ARG A 75 29.93 13.51 25.59
CA ARG A 75 30.72 13.13 26.78
C ARG A 75 32.07 12.48 26.42
N LEU A 76 32.11 11.66 25.38
CA LEU A 76 33.29 10.85 25.06
C LEU A 76 34.23 11.48 24.02
N SER A 77 33.87 12.63 23.43
CA SER A 77 34.66 13.32 22.41
C SER A 77 35.22 12.34 21.37
N ILE A 78 34.30 11.60 20.76
CA ILE A 78 34.64 10.55 19.80
C ILE A 78 35.32 11.22 18.59
N ASP A 79 36.57 10.82 18.33
CA ASP A 79 37.38 11.09 17.14
C ASP A 79 37.91 12.51 16.86
N GLY A 80 38.18 13.34 17.87
CA GLY A 80 39.10 14.48 17.70
C GLY A 80 38.72 15.52 16.63
N VAL A 81 37.51 15.44 16.07
CA VAL A 81 36.93 16.45 15.19
C VAL A 81 36.36 17.55 16.09
N ILE A 82 37.24 18.47 16.47
CA ILE A 82 37.00 19.89 16.77
C ILE A 82 35.67 20.18 17.51
N GLY A 83 35.75 20.59 18.77
CA GLY A 83 35.13 21.83 19.31
C GLY A 83 33.62 21.87 19.59
N SER A 84 33.31 22.10 20.87
CA SER A 84 32.06 22.57 21.49
C SER A 84 30.80 21.71 21.36
N THR A 85 30.41 21.15 22.51
CA THR A 85 29.10 20.61 22.89
C THR A 85 27.93 20.98 21.96
N GLU A 86 27.16 19.98 21.54
CA GLU A 86 26.08 20.14 20.57
C GLU A 86 24.75 20.53 21.25
N ALA A 87 23.95 21.33 20.53
CA ALA A 87 22.60 21.66 20.92
C ALA A 87 21.58 20.79 20.16
N ALA A 88 20.42 20.62 20.77
CA ALA A 88 19.26 20.02 20.13
C ALA A 88 18.16 21.07 19.98
N LEU A 89 17.65 21.23 18.78
CA LEU A 89 16.44 21.99 18.53
C LEU A 89 15.26 21.06 18.67
N TYR A 90 14.24 21.52 19.37
CA TYR A 90 12.98 20.83 19.51
C TYR A 90 11.85 21.81 19.18
N GLU A 91 11.03 21.48 18.21
CA GLU A 91 9.79 22.19 17.90
C GLU A 91 8.64 21.17 17.94
N GLY A 92 7.65 21.38 18.79
CA GLY A 92 6.60 20.39 18.93
C GLY A 92 5.84 20.46 20.24
N ASP A 93 5.13 19.36 20.51
CA ASP A 93 4.34 19.18 21.73
C ASP A 93 5.17 19.55 22.97
N GLU A 94 4.68 20.51 23.76
CA GLU A 94 5.36 20.96 24.98
C GLU A 94 5.45 19.83 26.02
N GLY A 95 4.51 18.88 26.03
CA GLY A 95 4.52 17.72 26.93
C GLY A 95 5.64 16.72 26.62
N LEU A 96 6.12 16.66 25.38
CA LEU A 96 7.20 15.78 24.94
C LEU A 96 8.60 16.40 25.10
N PHE A 97 8.72 17.72 25.20
CA PHE A 97 10.01 18.37 25.45
C PHE A 97 10.69 17.94 26.78
N PRO A 98 10.01 17.80 27.93
CA PRO A 98 10.60 17.23 29.14
C PRO A 98 10.98 15.77 28.98
N VAL A 99 10.22 15.01 28.20
CA VAL A 99 10.56 13.63 27.84
C VAL A 99 11.86 13.56 27.04
N ALA A 100 12.02 14.44 26.08
CA ALA A 100 13.22 14.58 25.30
C ALA A 100 14.43 14.92 26.20
N MET A 101 14.31 15.95 27.05
CA MET A 101 15.43 16.51 27.83
C MET A 101 15.85 15.71 29.07
N THR A 102 15.14 14.63 29.39
CA THR A 102 15.48 13.80 30.55
C THR A 102 16.79 13.04 30.34
N HIS A 103 17.67 13.08 31.34
CA HIS A 103 19.02 12.48 31.38
C HIS A 103 20.04 13.10 30.39
N ALA A 104 19.65 14.15 29.68
CA ALA A 104 20.53 14.98 28.87
C ALA A 104 21.30 15.96 29.79
N ASN A 105 22.50 15.57 30.20
CA ASN A 105 23.27 16.35 31.17
C ASN A 105 24.17 17.40 30.50
N VAL A 106 24.66 17.13 29.28
CA VAL A 106 25.57 18.04 28.55
C VAL A 106 24.95 18.68 27.31
N VAL A 107 23.89 18.11 26.74
CA VAL A 107 23.19 18.66 25.57
C VAL A 107 22.32 19.84 26.00
N VAL A 108 22.40 20.95 25.27
CA VAL A 108 21.48 22.08 25.45
C VAL A 108 20.29 21.91 24.51
N GLY A 109 19.10 21.73 25.06
CA GLY A 109 17.85 21.63 24.30
C GLY A 109 17.13 22.95 24.21
N PHE A 110 16.63 23.28 23.02
CA PHE A 110 15.87 24.49 22.75
C PHE A 110 14.46 24.14 22.31
N HIS A 111 13.45 24.51 23.09
CA HIS A 111 12.06 24.49 22.66
C HIS A 111 11.78 25.77 21.87
N VAL A 112 11.58 25.63 20.56
CA VAL A 112 11.33 26.73 19.62
C VAL A 112 9.93 27.28 19.86
N ASP A 113 9.82 28.62 20.00
CA ASP A 113 8.58 29.36 20.21
C ASP A 113 7.79 28.98 21.47
N GLY A 114 8.45 28.42 22.49
CA GLY A 114 7.84 28.06 23.77
C GLY A 114 7.56 29.27 24.66
N ALA A 115 6.33 29.40 25.16
CA ALA A 115 5.96 30.35 26.21
C ALA A 115 5.35 29.63 27.42
N ASN A 116 6.10 29.49 28.53
CA ASN A 116 5.50 29.19 29.84
C ASN A 116 6.47 29.35 31.03
N GLU A 117 5.96 29.91 32.13
CA GLU A 117 6.68 30.18 33.39
C GLU A 117 6.85 28.95 34.31
N ASN A 118 6.15 27.84 34.03
CA ASN A 118 6.13 26.63 34.88
C ASN A 118 6.88 25.45 34.24
N TRP A 119 8.20 25.59 34.10
CA TRP A 119 9.12 24.52 33.65
C TRP A 119 10.15 24.18 34.74
N PRO A 120 10.51 22.89 34.94
CA PRO A 120 9.91 21.68 34.36
C PRO A 120 8.54 21.36 34.96
N PRO A 121 7.72 20.51 34.31
CA PRO A 121 6.40 20.14 34.84
C PRO A 121 6.53 19.42 36.19
N GLU A 122 5.48 19.52 37.02
CA GLU A 122 5.46 18.98 38.38
C GLU A 122 5.92 17.52 38.44
N TRP A 123 5.41 16.69 37.54
CA TRP A 123 5.72 15.26 37.47
C TRP A 123 7.20 14.95 37.17
N ALA A 124 7.94 15.88 36.56
CA ALA A 124 9.37 15.71 36.34
C ALA A 124 10.20 16.03 37.60
N THR A 125 9.57 16.53 38.67
CA THR A 125 10.22 16.87 39.94
C THR A 125 9.97 15.86 41.06
N ILE A 126 8.96 14.98 40.91
CA ILE A 126 8.57 14.02 41.96
C ILE A 126 9.43 12.76 42.00
N HIS A 127 10.10 12.39 40.91
CA HIS A 127 10.90 11.15 40.85
C HIS A 127 12.38 11.46 41.09
N PRO A 128 13.03 10.88 42.12
CA PRO A 128 14.39 11.23 42.50
C PRO A 128 15.47 10.81 41.49
N SER A 129 15.16 9.94 40.52
CA SER A 129 16.06 9.56 39.43
C SER A 129 15.76 10.23 38.08
N ILE A 130 14.85 11.20 38.03
CA ILE A 130 14.67 12.05 36.85
C ILE A 130 15.65 13.20 36.97
N GLU A 131 16.66 13.21 36.10
CA GLU A 131 17.60 14.33 36.00
C GLU A 131 17.21 15.15 34.77
N ILE A 132 16.57 16.30 34.98
CA ILE A 132 16.45 17.33 33.95
C ILE A 132 17.42 18.45 34.33
N ASN A 133 18.45 18.63 33.52
CA ASN A 133 19.36 19.77 33.68
C ASN A 133 18.65 21.05 33.21
N ARG A 134 18.03 21.76 34.15
CA ARG A 134 17.26 22.99 33.88
C ARG A 134 18.10 24.06 33.20
N ASP A 135 19.40 24.13 33.51
CA ASP A 135 20.30 25.12 32.91
C ASP A 135 20.51 24.86 31.41
N ASN A 136 20.31 23.61 30.96
CA ASN A 136 20.46 23.19 29.58
C ASN A 136 19.13 23.04 28.83
N ALA A 137 17.98 23.31 29.47
CA ALA A 137 16.68 23.31 28.82
C ALA A 137 16.19 24.75 28.66
N VAL A 138 16.23 25.26 27.44
CA VAL A 138 15.96 26.66 27.11
C VAL A 138 14.73 26.75 26.22
N LYS A 139 13.93 27.79 26.40
CA LYS A 139 12.85 28.17 25.47
C LYS A 139 13.25 29.49 24.82
N ALA A 140 13.22 29.55 23.50
CA ALA A 140 13.60 30.74 22.73
C ALA A 140 12.86 30.77 21.40
N SER A 141 12.67 31.97 20.84
CA SER A 141 12.25 32.10 19.44
C SER A 141 13.35 31.56 18.51
N ILE A 142 12.98 31.15 17.31
CA ILE A 142 13.96 30.69 16.32
C ILE A 142 14.95 31.80 15.92
N GLU A 143 14.52 33.06 15.97
CA GLU A 143 15.33 34.24 15.67
C GLU A 143 16.36 34.55 16.77
N ASP A 144 16.02 34.32 18.04
CA ASP A 144 16.92 34.58 19.18
C ASP A 144 17.91 33.42 19.42
N LEU A 145 17.64 32.26 18.83
CA LEU A 145 18.36 31.01 19.04
C LEU A 145 19.88 31.12 18.76
N PRO A 146 20.35 31.75 17.66
CA PRO A 146 21.78 31.96 17.44
C PRO A 146 22.46 32.76 18.57
N THR A 147 21.79 33.78 19.09
CA THR A 147 22.31 34.62 20.18
C THR A 147 22.42 33.82 21.47
N GLU A 148 21.40 33.01 21.77
CA GLU A 148 21.37 32.20 22.98
C GLU A 148 22.37 31.03 22.94
N LEU A 149 22.56 30.42 21.76
CA LEU A 149 23.63 29.44 21.53
C LEU A 149 25.00 30.06 21.74
N ALA A 150 25.25 31.25 21.18
CA ALA A 150 26.52 31.96 21.35
C ALA A 150 26.84 32.27 22.82
N ARG A 151 25.85 32.72 23.61
CA ARG A 151 26.02 32.96 25.07
C ARG A 151 26.48 31.71 25.83
N ARG A 152 26.10 30.53 25.36
CA ARG A 152 26.39 29.24 25.98
C ARG A 152 27.62 28.55 25.40
N GLY A 153 28.36 29.25 24.54
CA GLY A 153 29.52 28.71 23.84
C GLY A 153 29.16 27.54 22.93
N LYS A 154 27.98 27.58 22.32
CA LYS A 154 27.49 26.58 21.36
C LYS A 154 27.45 27.20 19.97
N ASP A 155 27.99 26.48 19.00
CA ASP A 155 28.04 26.91 17.60
C ASP A 155 27.49 25.85 16.63
N ARG A 156 26.96 24.73 17.17
CA ARG A 156 26.46 23.59 16.38
C ARG A 156 25.17 23.00 16.90
N ILE A 157 24.38 22.50 15.96
CA ILE A 157 23.17 21.73 16.20
C ILE A 157 23.43 20.27 15.84
N GLY A 158 23.40 19.41 16.85
CA GLY A 158 23.57 17.97 16.69
C GLY A 158 22.25 17.24 16.43
N ALA A 159 21.11 17.83 16.81
CA ALA A 159 19.80 17.28 16.49
C ALA A 159 18.77 18.37 16.16
N VAL A 160 17.96 18.13 15.14
CA VAL A 160 16.73 18.89 14.86
C VAL A 160 15.55 17.94 15.03
N ILE A 161 14.76 18.17 16.08
CA ILE A 161 13.63 17.33 16.47
C ILE A 161 12.35 18.12 16.23
N VAL A 162 11.45 17.58 15.43
CA VAL A 162 10.15 18.19 15.16
C VAL A 162 9.04 17.18 15.50
N ALA A 163 8.32 17.43 16.58
CA ALA A 163 7.29 16.53 17.12
C ALA A 163 5.91 17.20 17.02
N PHE A 164 5.21 16.94 15.92
CA PHE A 164 3.95 17.57 15.57
C PHE A 164 2.82 17.14 16.54
N PRO A 165 2.29 18.04 17.40
CA PRO A 165 1.21 17.70 18.32
C PRO A 165 -0.13 17.50 17.59
N GLN A 166 -0.34 18.17 16.45
CA GLN A 166 -1.49 18.03 15.55
C GLN A 166 -1.07 18.24 14.09
N ARG A 167 -2.00 18.09 13.13
CA ARG A 167 -1.78 18.45 11.72
C ARG A 167 -1.42 19.95 11.62
N VAL A 168 -0.13 20.26 11.50
CA VAL A 168 0.35 21.63 11.22
C VAL A 168 0.39 21.90 9.72
N GLY A 169 0.20 23.17 9.36
CA GLY A 169 0.25 23.63 7.98
C GLY A 169 1.67 23.97 7.53
N GLY A 170 2.00 23.56 6.30
CA GLY A 170 2.94 24.22 5.39
C GLY A 170 4.30 24.64 5.94
N ILE A 171 5.00 23.80 6.70
CA ILE A 171 6.34 24.17 7.19
C ILE A 171 7.36 23.79 6.12
N ASN A 172 8.10 24.79 5.61
CA ASN A 172 9.35 24.57 4.89
C ASN A 172 10.49 24.65 5.90
N LEU A 173 11.10 23.52 6.25
CA LEU A 173 12.12 23.48 7.31
C LEU A 173 13.35 24.34 6.97
N ALA A 174 13.78 24.38 5.70
CA ALA A 174 14.94 25.18 5.32
C ALA A 174 14.69 26.69 5.51
N GLU A 175 13.46 27.15 5.26
CA GLU A 175 13.06 28.54 5.52
C GLU A 175 12.86 28.79 7.01
N ARG A 176 12.14 27.90 7.70
CA ARG A 176 11.82 28.00 9.13
C ARG A 176 13.08 28.07 10.00
N TYR A 177 14.06 27.24 9.70
CA TYR A 177 15.31 27.14 10.45
C TYR A 177 16.46 27.89 9.78
N GLN A 178 16.19 28.80 8.85
CA GLN A 178 17.20 29.62 8.18
C GLN A 178 18.15 30.33 9.17
N PRO A 179 17.70 30.91 10.31
CA PRO A 179 18.58 31.60 11.26
C PRO A 179 19.73 30.73 11.79
N VAL A 180 19.52 29.41 11.84
CA VAL A 180 20.44 28.42 12.40
C VAL A 180 20.99 27.44 11.36
N ALA A 181 20.67 27.62 10.08
CA ALA A 181 21.07 26.71 9.00
C ALA A 181 22.59 26.56 8.84
N HIS A 182 23.37 27.55 9.27
CA HIS A 182 24.84 27.51 9.24
C HIS A 182 25.45 26.66 10.37
N MET A 183 24.63 26.20 11.34
CA MET A 183 25.05 25.47 12.53
C MET A 183 24.84 23.95 12.41
N VAL A 184 24.20 23.47 11.33
CA VAL A 184 24.01 22.03 11.08
C VAL A 184 25.17 21.45 10.28
N SER A 185 25.34 20.14 10.35
CA SER A 185 26.36 19.39 9.59
C SER A 185 25.83 18.02 9.16
N ARG A 186 26.64 17.27 8.40
CA ARG A 186 26.31 15.88 8.02
C ARG A 186 26.07 14.92 9.20
N HIS A 187 26.53 15.29 10.39
CA HIS A 187 26.34 14.53 11.63
C HIS A 187 25.08 14.97 12.40
N THR A 188 24.39 16.02 11.95
CA THR A 188 23.12 16.43 12.54
C THR A 188 22.07 15.35 12.30
N MET A 189 21.49 14.87 13.39
CA MET A 189 20.35 13.97 13.37
C MET A 189 19.05 14.76 13.18
N TYR A 190 18.12 14.22 12.41
CA TYR A 190 16.79 14.79 12.24
C TYR A 190 15.78 13.78 12.75
N ALA A 191 14.93 14.17 13.69
CA ALA A 191 13.86 13.31 14.20
C ALA A 191 12.51 13.98 13.95
N PHE A 192 11.59 13.27 13.32
CA PHE A 192 10.23 13.74 13.06
C PHE A 192 9.26 12.79 13.72
N ALA A 193 8.31 13.32 14.49
CA ALA A 193 7.21 12.57 15.08
C ALA A 193 5.88 13.26 14.77
N GLY A 194 4.83 12.51 14.47
CA GLY A 194 3.52 13.07 14.13
C GLY A 194 2.59 12.01 13.54
N SER A 195 1.52 12.44 12.85
CA SER A 195 0.64 11.50 12.15
C SER A 195 1.42 10.64 11.15
N ALA A 196 1.08 9.35 11.03
CA ALA A 196 1.73 8.40 10.12
C ALA A 196 1.82 8.96 8.69
N GLU A 197 0.74 9.60 8.28
CA GLU A 197 0.57 10.38 7.05
C GLU A 197 1.67 11.40 6.78
N MET A 198 1.92 12.26 7.76
CA MET A 198 2.91 13.32 7.68
C MET A 198 4.31 12.73 7.58
N ILE A 199 4.59 11.72 8.38
CA ILE A 199 5.90 11.08 8.48
C ILE A 199 6.23 10.30 7.20
N LEU A 200 5.26 9.63 6.58
CA LEU A 200 5.43 9.01 5.27
C LEU A 200 5.72 10.05 4.16
N SER A 201 5.10 11.23 4.25
CA SER A 201 5.35 12.33 3.31
C SER A 201 6.76 12.90 3.45
N ILE A 202 7.25 12.97 4.70
CA ILE A 202 8.63 13.35 5.02
C ILE A 202 9.60 12.28 4.50
N ALA A 203 9.35 11.00 4.78
CA ALA A 203 10.17 9.87 4.32
C ALA A 203 10.37 9.87 2.80
N ALA A 204 9.30 10.04 2.02
CA ALA A 204 9.36 10.09 0.56
C ALA A 204 10.23 11.26 0.04
N GLN A 205 10.24 12.41 0.74
CA GLN A 205 11.11 13.53 0.39
C GLN A 205 12.57 13.23 0.74
N PHE A 206 12.84 12.51 1.83
CA PHE A 206 14.18 12.03 2.19
C PHE A 206 14.73 10.98 1.21
N GLU A 207 13.91 10.06 0.69
CA GLU A 207 14.33 9.08 -0.32
C GLU A 207 14.80 9.75 -1.62
N GLY A 208 14.22 10.89 -1.98
CA GLY A 208 14.67 11.70 -3.11
C GLY A 208 16.04 12.36 -2.91
N LEU A 209 16.51 12.45 -1.66
CA LEU A 209 17.83 12.95 -1.28
C LEU A 209 18.77 11.75 -1.14
N GLY A 210 19.30 11.23 -2.25
CA GLY A 210 20.05 9.96 -2.34
C GLY A 210 21.29 9.75 -1.44
N HIS A 211 21.55 10.64 -0.49
CA HIS A 211 22.58 10.53 0.55
C HIS A 211 22.01 10.39 1.98
N ALA A 212 20.70 10.56 2.16
CA ALA A 212 20.06 10.43 3.46
C ALA A 212 19.91 8.96 3.86
N LYS A 213 20.21 8.66 5.11
CA LYS A 213 19.85 7.40 5.76
C LYS A 213 18.79 7.68 6.79
N PHE A 214 17.70 6.92 6.78
CA PHE A 214 16.66 7.08 7.78
C PHE A 214 15.99 5.76 8.14
N ASP A 215 15.51 5.70 9.38
CA ASP A 215 14.65 4.65 9.91
C ASP A 215 13.25 5.24 10.12
N LEU A 216 12.22 4.46 9.79
CA LEU A 216 10.81 4.84 9.88
C LEU A 216 10.04 3.77 10.63
N ARG A 217 9.19 4.19 11.58
CA ARG A 217 8.23 3.30 12.24
C ARG A 217 6.86 3.96 12.31
N LEU A 218 5.83 3.19 11.93
CA LEU A 218 4.42 3.54 12.09
C LEU A 218 3.82 2.75 13.24
N TYR A 219 2.88 3.35 13.97
CA TYR A 219 2.24 2.74 15.14
C TYR A 219 0.88 3.38 15.42
N ASN A 220 0.11 2.72 16.28
CA ASN A 220 -1.15 3.25 16.80
C ASN A 220 -0.90 3.92 18.14
N HIS A 221 -1.52 5.07 18.34
CA HIS A 221 -1.46 5.84 19.57
C HIS A 221 -2.87 6.03 20.12
N ASP A 222 -3.13 5.46 21.29
CA ASP A 222 -4.44 5.49 21.91
C ASP A 222 -4.62 6.78 22.72
N VAL A 223 -5.60 7.59 22.32
CA VAL A 223 -5.97 8.85 22.99
C VAL A 223 -7.41 8.74 23.46
N GLY A 224 -7.59 8.21 24.66
CA GLY A 224 -8.92 7.94 25.22
C GLY A 224 -9.63 6.83 24.44
N ASN A 225 -10.73 7.17 23.76
CA ASN A 225 -11.50 6.22 22.93
C ASN A 225 -11.14 6.28 21.43
N ALA A 226 -10.18 7.12 21.04
CA ALA A 226 -9.75 7.28 19.66
C ALA A 226 -8.36 6.65 19.45
N VAL A 227 -8.16 6.02 18.30
CA VAL A 227 -6.87 5.49 17.85
C VAL A 227 -6.30 6.43 16.80
N GLU A 228 -5.15 7.04 17.07
CA GLU A 228 -4.41 7.83 16.10
C GLU A 228 -3.34 6.99 15.42
N HIS A 229 -3.28 7.02 14.09
CA HIS A 229 -2.15 6.43 13.36
C HIS A 229 -0.98 7.43 13.32
N ARG A 230 0.11 7.08 14.01
CA ARG A 230 1.29 7.94 14.17
C ARG A 230 2.53 7.30 13.56
N GLY A 231 3.56 8.09 13.41
CA GLY A 231 4.85 7.66 12.91
C GLY A 231 5.99 8.44 13.54
N VAL A 232 7.17 7.83 13.51
CA VAL A 232 8.43 8.48 13.84
C VAL A 232 9.46 8.14 12.76
N LEU A 233 10.21 9.14 12.32
CA LEU A 233 11.33 9.00 11.40
C LEU A 233 12.57 9.63 11.99
N VAL A 234 13.70 8.91 11.95
CA VAL A 234 15.02 9.44 12.34
C VAL A 234 15.95 9.36 11.14
N ALA A 235 16.56 10.48 10.76
CA ALA A 235 17.41 10.61 9.58
C ALA A 235 18.79 11.20 9.91
N THR A 236 19.80 10.82 9.14
CA THR A 236 21.19 11.31 9.24
C THR A 236 21.82 11.49 7.84
N GLY A 237 23.00 12.12 7.79
CA GLY A 237 23.80 12.23 6.57
C GLY A 237 23.51 13.48 5.72
N LEU A 238 22.69 14.42 6.20
CA LEU A 238 22.38 15.65 5.50
C LEU A 238 23.35 16.77 5.85
N SER A 239 24.00 17.38 4.86
CA SER A 239 24.90 18.53 5.06
C SER A 239 24.19 19.88 5.26
N SER A 240 22.86 19.92 5.15
CA SER A 240 22.04 21.13 5.29
C SER A 240 20.64 20.75 5.76
N ILE A 241 19.90 21.73 6.30
CA ILE A 241 18.49 21.54 6.65
C ILE A 241 17.68 21.27 5.38
N PRO A 242 16.93 20.16 5.30
CA PRO A 242 16.23 19.78 4.08
C PRO A 242 15.03 20.71 3.84
N ALA A 243 14.78 21.08 2.59
CA ALA A 243 13.62 21.88 2.18
C ALA A 243 12.35 21.01 2.10
N ILE A 244 11.96 20.44 3.24
CA ILE A 244 10.80 19.55 3.35
C ILE A 244 9.57 20.41 3.46
N LEU A 245 8.60 20.18 2.57
CA LEU A 245 7.29 20.83 2.64
C LEU A 245 6.31 19.87 3.33
N VAL A 246 5.89 20.21 4.54
CA VAL A 246 4.82 19.52 5.26
C VAL A 246 3.49 20.18 4.88
N VAL A 247 2.69 19.61 3.97
CA VAL A 247 1.41 20.18 3.53
C VAL A 247 0.27 19.68 4.45
N PRO A 248 -0.65 20.53 4.92
CA PRO A 248 -1.77 20.07 5.73
C PRO A 248 -2.71 19.19 4.92
N GLY A 249 -3.39 18.29 5.61
CA GLY A 249 -4.45 17.49 5.02
C GLY A 249 -5.49 18.38 4.35
N VAL A 250 -5.82 18.09 3.10
CA VAL A 250 -6.89 18.71 2.33
C VAL A 250 -8.19 17.99 2.63
N THR A 251 -9.19 18.75 3.09
CA THR A 251 -10.57 18.30 3.18
C THR A 251 -11.34 18.73 1.93
N ARG A 252 -12.17 17.85 1.40
CA ARG A 252 -13.10 18.13 0.31
C ARG A 252 -14.50 17.71 0.73
N GLY A 253 -15.41 18.67 0.82
CA GLY A 253 -16.83 18.38 0.97
C GLY A 253 -17.31 17.58 -0.24
N CYS A 254 -18.02 16.49 0.01
CA CYS A 254 -18.58 15.64 -1.02
C CYS A 254 -20.03 15.32 -0.74
N SER A 255 -20.79 15.08 -1.80
CA SER A 255 -22.19 14.68 -1.75
C SER A 255 -22.43 13.39 -2.52
N PHE A 256 -23.35 12.58 -2.02
CA PHE A 256 -23.79 11.31 -2.60
C PHE A 256 -25.32 11.31 -2.64
N ILE A 257 -25.88 10.77 -3.70
CA ILE A 257 -27.33 10.53 -3.81
C ILE A 257 -27.52 9.03 -3.94
N GLU A 258 -28.18 8.38 -2.97
CA GLU A 258 -28.42 6.94 -3.02
C GLU A 258 -29.41 6.59 -4.13
N ALA A 259 -28.99 5.72 -5.05
CA ALA A 259 -29.69 5.32 -6.27
C ALA A 259 -29.94 6.46 -7.27
N ALA A 260 -29.37 6.34 -8.48
CA ALA A 260 -29.87 7.07 -9.63
C ALA A 260 -31.39 6.82 -9.74
N PRO A 261 -32.27 7.83 -9.61
CA PRO A 261 -33.69 7.64 -9.82
C PRO A 261 -33.92 7.00 -11.19
N LYS A 262 -34.97 6.18 -11.34
CA LYS A 262 -35.35 5.63 -12.65
C LYS A 262 -35.47 6.79 -13.66
N GLY A 263 -34.63 6.80 -14.68
CA GLY A 263 -34.57 7.86 -15.69
C GLY A 263 -33.60 9.01 -15.39
N ALA A 264 -32.71 8.89 -14.40
CA ALA A 264 -31.64 9.85 -14.18
C ALA A 264 -30.78 10.01 -15.44
N GLN A 265 -30.67 11.25 -15.92
CA GLN A 265 -29.74 11.59 -16.98
C GLN A 265 -28.32 11.55 -16.44
N ILE A 266 -27.36 11.32 -17.35
CA ILE A 266 -25.93 11.50 -17.07
C ILE A 266 -25.75 12.86 -16.38
N HIS A 267 -25.02 12.93 -15.27
CA HIS A 267 -24.64 14.23 -14.72
C HIS A 267 -23.99 15.06 -15.85
N PRO A 268 -24.42 16.31 -16.13
CA PRO A 268 -24.01 17.05 -17.33
C PRO A 268 -22.50 17.21 -17.54
N GLY A 269 -21.71 17.09 -16.47
CA GLY A 269 -20.24 17.12 -16.49
C GLY A 269 -19.56 15.74 -16.61
N VAL A 270 -20.29 14.70 -17.02
CA VAL A 270 -19.78 13.33 -17.18
C VAL A 270 -19.95 12.91 -18.62
N GLU A 271 -18.86 12.52 -19.26
CA GLU A 271 -18.85 11.91 -20.58
C GLU A 271 -18.63 10.40 -20.43
N ILE A 272 -19.24 9.58 -21.28
CA ILE A 272 -19.00 8.14 -21.34
C ILE A 272 -18.54 7.80 -22.75
N PHE A 273 -17.48 7.00 -22.86
CA PHE A 273 -17.03 6.45 -24.13
C PHE A 273 -16.76 4.95 -24.02
N SER A 274 -16.84 4.25 -25.16
CA SER A 274 -16.36 2.89 -25.28
C SER A 274 -14.95 2.91 -25.83
N TYR A 275 -14.05 2.16 -25.20
CA TYR A 275 -12.67 2.06 -25.66
C TYR A 275 -12.44 0.92 -26.66
N LEU A 276 -13.51 0.20 -27.06
CA LEU A 276 -13.50 -0.67 -28.23
C LEU A 276 -13.98 0.06 -29.49
N ASP A 277 -14.95 0.97 -29.34
CA ASP A 277 -15.45 1.84 -30.40
C ASP A 277 -15.71 3.26 -29.84
N PRO A 278 -14.72 4.18 -29.94
CA PRO A 278 -14.82 5.53 -29.40
C PRO A 278 -15.93 6.39 -30.03
N GLU A 279 -16.36 6.05 -31.25
CA GLU A 279 -17.38 6.80 -31.99
C GLU A 279 -18.80 6.32 -31.69
N ALA A 280 -18.95 5.24 -30.91
CA ALA A 280 -20.25 4.69 -30.56
C ALA A 280 -21.02 5.68 -29.65
N PRO A 281 -22.22 6.15 -30.04
CA PRO A 281 -23.01 7.07 -29.22
C PRO A 281 -23.39 6.38 -27.91
N LEU A 282 -23.21 7.00 -26.74
CA LEU A 282 -23.44 6.37 -25.44
C LEU A 282 -24.41 7.17 -24.56
N SER A 283 -25.37 6.47 -23.94
CA SER A 283 -26.28 7.04 -22.92
C SER A 283 -26.29 6.21 -21.63
N TRP A 284 -26.65 6.83 -20.50
CA TRP A 284 -26.77 6.12 -19.21
C TRP A 284 -27.88 5.07 -19.18
N THR A 285 -28.92 5.21 -20.01
CA THR A 285 -30.03 4.24 -20.10
C THR A 285 -29.63 2.99 -20.87
N GLU A 286 -28.84 3.12 -21.94
CA GLU A 286 -28.25 1.99 -22.68
C GLU A 286 -27.16 1.24 -21.88
N TYR A 287 -26.82 1.72 -20.70
CA TYR A 287 -25.79 1.13 -19.86
C TYR A 287 -26.34 0.09 -18.86
N ARG A 288 -27.60 0.24 -18.41
CA ARG A 288 -28.23 -0.67 -17.43
C ARG A 288 -29.20 -1.69 -18.02
N ASP A 289 -29.82 -1.39 -19.15
CA ASP A 289 -31.04 -2.09 -19.59
C ASP A 289 -30.91 -2.82 -20.95
N VAL A 290 -29.69 -3.10 -21.44
CA VAL A 290 -29.50 -3.80 -22.72
C VAL A 290 -29.79 -5.30 -22.58
N PRO A 291 -30.80 -5.83 -23.30
CA PRO A 291 -31.09 -7.26 -23.34
C PRO A 291 -29.88 -8.07 -23.81
N GLU A 292 -29.71 -9.29 -23.31
CA GLU A 292 -28.56 -10.14 -23.58
C GLU A 292 -28.28 -10.35 -25.08
N TYR A 293 -29.32 -10.38 -25.92
CA TYR A 293 -29.21 -10.53 -27.37
C TYR A 293 -28.57 -9.32 -28.08
N ASP A 294 -28.76 -8.10 -27.55
CA ASP A 294 -28.31 -6.85 -28.20
C ASP A 294 -26.91 -6.42 -27.73
N ARG A 295 -26.31 -7.11 -26.76
CA ARG A 295 -25.04 -6.69 -26.12
C ARG A 295 -23.86 -6.68 -27.08
N LEU A 296 -23.75 -7.68 -27.95
CA LEU A 296 -22.59 -7.83 -28.85
C LEU A 296 -22.67 -6.93 -30.10
N GLU A 297 -23.88 -6.60 -30.58
CA GLU A 297 -24.07 -5.85 -31.83
C GLU A 297 -23.68 -4.37 -31.71
N ILE A 298 -23.65 -3.82 -30.50
CA ILE A 298 -23.37 -2.40 -30.25
C ILE A 298 -21.85 -2.12 -30.15
N GLY A 299 -20.99 -3.13 -30.29
CA GLY A 299 -19.52 -2.95 -30.28
C GLY A 299 -18.92 -2.64 -28.89
N ARG A 300 -19.70 -2.74 -27.82
CA ARG A 300 -19.31 -2.37 -26.44
C ARG A 300 -18.94 -3.58 -25.57
N TRP A 301 -19.33 -4.77 -25.99
CA TRP A 301 -19.08 -6.01 -25.28
C TRP A 301 -18.08 -6.87 -26.03
N GLU A 302 -17.16 -7.49 -25.29
CA GLU A 302 -16.25 -8.48 -25.83
C GLU A 302 -16.53 -9.82 -25.17
N ARG A 303 -16.68 -10.86 -26.01
CA ARG A 303 -16.79 -12.23 -25.52
C ARG A 303 -15.40 -12.80 -25.21
N ALA A 304 -15.25 -13.33 -24.01
CA ALA A 304 -14.12 -14.15 -23.57
C ALA A 304 -14.53 -15.62 -23.61
N PRO A 305 -14.36 -16.30 -24.75
CA PRO A 305 -14.65 -17.73 -24.84
C PRO A 305 -13.67 -18.54 -23.99
N ARG A 306 -14.11 -19.70 -23.50
CA ARG A 306 -13.28 -20.60 -22.67
C ARG A 306 -12.90 -21.85 -23.42
N ARG A 307 -11.67 -22.32 -23.20
CA ARG A 307 -11.16 -23.56 -23.77
C ARG A 307 -11.81 -24.73 -23.07
N THR A 308 -12.47 -25.61 -23.82
CA THR A 308 -12.91 -26.90 -23.27
C THR A 308 -11.67 -27.71 -22.87
N PRO A 309 -11.59 -28.20 -21.62
CA PRO A 309 -10.40 -28.91 -21.18
C PRO A 309 -10.27 -30.25 -21.89
N PHE A 310 -9.03 -30.62 -22.23
CA PHE A 310 -8.76 -31.90 -22.87
C PHE A 310 -8.77 -33.07 -21.88
N ILE A 311 -8.59 -32.78 -20.60
CA ILE A 311 -8.68 -33.75 -19.51
C ILE A 311 -9.14 -33.05 -18.23
N VAL A 312 -10.00 -33.72 -17.47
CA VAL A 312 -10.38 -33.33 -16.12
C VAL A 312 -10.24 -34.55 -15.23
N LYS A 313 -9.42 -34.45 -14.19
CA LYS A 313 -9.25 -35.48 -13.16
C LYS A 313 -9.59 -34.86 -11.82
N SER A 314 -10.34 -35.58 -10.98
CA SER A 314 -10.79 -35.04 -9.69
C SER A 314 -10.77 -36.10 -8.61
N SER A 315 -10.32 -35.75 -7.41
CA SER A 315 -10.39 -36.61 -6.22
C SER A 315 -11.70 -36.48 -5.46
N ALA A 316 -12.29 -35.28 -5.43
CA ALA A 316 -13.63 -35.04 -4.95
C ALA A 316 -14.58 -34.68 -6.11
N PRO A 317 -15.91 -34.79 -5.96
CA PRO A 317 -16.85 -34.24 -6.94
C PRO A 317 -16.70 -32.72 -7.07
N ILE A 318 -16.61 -32.22 -8.31
CA ILE A 318 -16.59 -30.78 -8.58
C ILE A 318 -18.02 -30.24 -8.38
N PRO A 319 -18.24 -29.13 -7.64
CA PRO A 319 -19.54 -28.47 -7.54
C PRO A 319 -20.11 -28.06 -8.91
N GLU A 320 -21.42 -27.87 -8.99
CA GLU A 320 -22.10 -27.44 -10.23
C GLU A 320 -21.55 -26.11 -10.74
N GLU A 321 -21.40 -25.13 -9.85
CA GLU A 321 -20.84 -23.82 -10.16
C GLU A 321 -19.39 -23.93 -10.66
N GLY A 322 -18.63 -24.91 -10.15
CA GLY A 322 -17.28 -25.21 -10.62
C GLY A 322 -17.30 -25.76 -12.05
N ARG A 323 -18.24 -26.64 -12.38
CA ARG A 323 -18.40 -27.17 -13.75
C ARG A 323 -18.84 -26.08 -14.74
N GLU A 324 -19.77 -25.22 -14.36
CA GLU A 324 -20.21 -24.07 -15.18
C GLU A 324 -19.04 -23.10 -15.46
N ARG A 325 -18.14 -22.91 -14.50
CA ARG A 325 -16.93 -22.11 -14.71
C ARG A 325 -15.95 -22.69 -15.71
N ILE A 326 -16.02 -23.99 -15.97
CA ILE A 326 -15.21 -24.62 -17.01
C ILE A 326 -15.86 -24.43 -18.39
N SER A 327 -17.19 -24.51 -18.48
CA SER A 327 -17.92 -24.59 -19.76
C SER A 327 -18.43 -23.26 -20.32
N ASP A 328 -18.80 -22.31 -19.47
CA ASP A 328 -19.56 -21.14 -19.91
C ASP A 328 -18.66 -20.02 -20.42
N ASN A 329 -19.17 -19.10 -21.23
CA ASN A 329 -18.38 -17.96 -21.69
C ASN A 329 -18.58 -16.75 -20.78
N THR A 330 -17.57 -15.87 -20.70
CA THR A 330 -17.69 -14.60 -19.97
C THR A 330 -17.83 -13.47 -20.97
N GLU A 331 -18.76 -12.55 -20.75
CA GLU A 331 -18.82 -11.29 -21.48
C GLU A 331 -18.24 -10.15 -20.64
N ILE A 332 -17.46 -9.28 -21.28
CA ILE A 332 -16.84 -8.12 -20.66
C ILE A 332 -17.38 -6.86 -21.32
N PHE A 333 -17.69 -5.85 -20.51
CA PHE A 333 -18.20 -4.58 -20.97
C PHE A 333 -17.12 -3.50 -20.92
N HIS A 334 -16.89 -2.83 -22.05
CA HIS A 334 -15.73 -1.96 -22.26
C HIS A 334 -16.12 -0.48 -22.33
N THR A 335 -16.33 0.14 -21.16
CA THR A 335 -16.57 1.59 -21.04
C THR A 335 -15.72 2.26 -19.97
N ALA A 336 -15.55 3.57 -20.13
CA ALA A 336 -14.97 4.46 -19.13
C ALA A 336 -15.78 5.76 -19.08
N ALA A 337 -15.82 6.37 -17.90
CA ALA A 337 -16.36 7.71 -17.72
C ALA A 337 -15.24 8.75 -17.69
N VAL A 338 -15.54 9.97 -18.10
CA VAL A 338 -14.63 11.12 -17.99
C VAL A 338 -15.29 12.17 -17.12
N LEU A 339 -14.60 12.55 -16.06
CA LEU A 339 -15.04 13.56 -15.10
C LEU A 339 -14.23 14.84 -15.33
N GLU A 340 -14.89 15.91 -15.74
CA GLU A 340 -14.27 17.23 -15.83
C GLU A 340 -13.92 17.73 -14.42
N ASN A 341 -12.68 18.22 -14.24
CA ASN A 341 -12.09 18.59 -12.96
C ASN A 341 -12.18 17.49 -11.88
N GLY A 342 -12.16 16.22 -12.29
CA GLY A 342 -12.40 15.08 -11.40
C GLY A 342 -11.34 14.91 -10.30
N ILE A 343 -11.79 14.42 -9.14
CA ILE A 343 -10.98 14.14 -7.96
C ILE A 343 -11.01 12.63 -7.68
N LEU A 344 -9.83 12.06 -7.46
CA LEU A 344 -9.59 10.67 -7.07
C LEU A 344 -8.98 10.64 -5.67
N ILE A 345 -9.47 9.75 -4.81
CA ILE A 345 -8.85 9.44 -3.51
C ILE A 345 -8.78 7.93 -3.30
N GLY A 346 -7.66 7.43 -2.79
CA GLY A 346 -7.58 6.08 -2.25
C GLY A 346 -8.11 6.06 -0.82
N SER A 347 -9.16 5.29 -0.57
CA SER A 347 -9.65 4.99 0.78
C SER A 347 -9.11 3.64 1.21
N GLN A 348 -8.51 3.57 2.40
CA GLN A 348 -8.13 2.32 3.05
C GLN A 348 -8.60 2.38 4.51
N ASP A 349 -9.53 1.52 4.87
CA ASP A 349 -9.96 1.29 6.26
C ASP A 349 -9.86 -0.20 6.59
N HIS A 350 -10.17 -0.58 7.84
CA HIS A 350 -10.05 -1.95 8.33
C HIS A 350 -10.86 -2.99 7.53
N ALA A 351 -11.82 -2.58 6.69
CA ALA A 351 -12.68 -3.48 5.92
C ALA A 351 -12.72 -3.19 4.40
N HIS A 352 -12.28 -2.02 3.94
CA HIS A 352 -12.51 -1.54 2.57
C HIS A 352 -11.30 -0.82 1.98
N SER A 353 -10.93 -1.18 0.76
CA SER A 353 -9.91 -0.50 -0.04
C SER A 353 -10.48 -0.20 -1.42
N THR A 354 -10.75 1.07 -1.71
CA THR A 354 -11.32 1.49 -3.02
C THR A 354 -10.88 2.89 -3.40
N TYR A 355 -10.91 3.19 -4.69
CA TYR A 355 -10.84 4.56 -5.17
C TYR A 355 -12.22 5.20 -5.23
N LEU A 356 -12.37 6.36 -4.59
CA LEU A 356 -13.57 7.19 -4.75
C LEU A 356 -13.29 8.26 -5.81
N HIS A 357 -14.28 8.48 -6.68
CA HIS A 357 -14.23 9.44 -7.78
C HIS A 357 -15.32 10.50 -7.57
N ALA A 358 -14.94 11.77 -7.59
CA ALA A 358 -15.86 12.90 -7.48
C ALA A 358 -15.69 13.85 -8.67
N THR A 359 -16.77 14.54 -9.05
CA THR A 359 -16.69 15.69 -9.97
C THR A 359 -15.92 16.84 -9.31
N GLY A 360 -15.54 17.87 -10.07
CA GLY A 360 -14.88 19.06 -9.51
C GLY A 360 -15.64 19.78 -8.40
N ASN A 361 -16.96 19.59 -8.31
CA ASN A 361 -17.82 20.17 -7.29
C ASN A 361 -18.01 19.26 -6.06
N GLY A 362 -17.35 18.10 -6.01
CA GLY A 362 -17.43 17.17 -4.89
C GLY A 362 -18.59 16.18 -4.97
N GLU A 363 -19.33 16.13 -6.09
CA GLU A 363 -20.38 15.13 -6.25
C GLU A 363 -19.76 13.77 -6.55
N ILE A 364 -19.99 12.80 -5.67
CA ILE A 364 -19.58 11.43 -5.87
C ILE A 364 -20.68 10.72 -6.65
N LEU A 365 -20.32 10.35 -7.87
CA LEU A 365 -21.21 9.64 -8.75
C LEU A 365 -21.30 8.20 -8.26
N LEU A 366 -22.52 7.69 -8.10
CA LEU A 366 -22.73 6.27 -7.87
C LEU A 366 -22.39 5.49 -9.14
N ASP A 367 -21.10 5.18 -9.18
CA ASP A 367 -20.53 3.90 -9.49
C ASP A 367 -20.15 3.60 -10.95
N TYR A 368 -19.04 4.22 -11.36
CA TYR A 368 -18.27 3.80 -12.54
C TYR A 368 -17.07 2.88 -12.19
N GLY A 369 -16.96 2.35 -10.96
CA GLY A 369 -15.74 1.65 -10.49
C GLY A 369 -15.93 0.52 -9.46
N ASP A 370 -17.16 0.23 -9.06
CA ASP A 370 -17.60 -0.66 -8.01
C ASP A 370 -18.58 -1.70 -8.64
N GLU A 371 -18.13 -2.95 -8.67
CA GLU A 371 -18.95 -4.11 -9.06
C GLU A 371 -19.70 -4.69 -7.84
N GLY A 372 -19.51 -4.12 -6.63
CA GLY A 372 -19.81 -4.76 -5.35
C GLY A 372 -20.62 -3.95 -4.32
N ARG A 373 -21.08 -2.73 -4.62
CA ARG A 373 -21.77 -1.81 -3.68
C ARG A 373 -20.90 -1.32 -2.50
N ASN A 374 -19.58 -1.33 -2.65
CA ASN A 374 -18.61 -0.91 -1.63
C ASN A 374 -18.60 0.60 -1.33
N SER A 375 -19.21 1.44 -2.16
CA SER A 375 -19.36 2.88 -1.83
C SER A 375 -20.19 3.11 -0.56
N THR A 376 -21.23 2.29 -0.34
CA THR A 376 -22.09 2.34 0.86
C THR A 376 -21.38 1.89 2.14
N SER A 377 -20.27 1.16 2.01
CA SER A 377 -19.46 0.73 3.14
C SER A 377 -18.28 1.67 3.43
N SER A 378 -18.08 2.71 2.61
CA SER A 378 -17.03 3.69 2.83
C SER A 378 -17.31 4.57 4.07
N PRO A 379 -16.28 5.03 4.80
CA PRO A 379 -16.47 5.86 6.00
C PRO A 379 -17.18 7.17 5.70
N ILE A 380 -16.96 7.73 4.51
CA ILE A 380 -17.63 8.96 4.08
C ILE A 380 -19.14 8.74 3.88
N PHE A 381 -19.55 7.55 3.42
CA PHE A 381 -20.96 7.20 3.33
C PHE A 381 -21.54 6.87 4.71
N GLN A 382 -20.85 6.08 5.53
CA GLN A 382 -21.36 5.69 6.85
C GLN A 382 -21.48 6.88 7.81
N ASN A 383 -20.55 7.83 7.74
CA ASN A 383 -20.51 9.02 8.61
C ASN A 383 -21.18 10.25 7.98
N GLY A 384 -21.69 10.15 6.75
CA GLY A 384 -22.29 11.28 6.05
C GLY A 384 -23.64 11.70 6.64
N VAL A 385 -23.89 13.01 6.70
CA VAL A 385 -25.17 13.60 7.14
C VAL A 385 -26.15 13.58 5.97
N VAL A 386 -27.37 13.09 6.19
CA VAL A 386 -28.43 13.06 5.17
C VAL A 386 -29.34 14.27 5.35
N ASP A 387 -29.59 15.01 4.29
CA ASP A 387 -30.55 16.12 4.29
C ASP A 387 -31.98 15.69 3.92
N GLU A 388 -32.91 16.64 3.94
CA GLU A 388 -34.36 16.41 3.73
C GLU A 388 -34.68 15.84 2.33
N ASP A 389 -33.81 16.09 1.35
CA ASP A 389 -33.93 15.59 -0.02
C ASP A 389 -33.28 14.20 -0.20
N GLY A 390 -32.76 13.61 0.89
CA GLY A 390 -32.07 12.32 0.87
C GLY A 390 -30.63 12.39 0.35
N VAL A 391 -30.07 13.59 0.17
CA VAL A 391 -28.67 13.77 -0.26
C VAL A 391 -27.77 13.60 0.96
N ARG A 392 -26.80 12.68 0.84
CA ARG A 392 -25.82 12.42 1.89
C ARG A 392 -24.58 13.27 1.66
N LYS A 393 -24.17 14.05 2.65
CA LYS A 393 -22.98 14.92 2.60
C LYS A 393 -21.92 14.43 3.58
N GLY A 394 -20.69 14.34 3.11
CA GLY A 394 -19.53 13.93 3.91
C GLY A 394 -18.28 14.71 3.53
N VAL A 395 -17.17 14.44 4.20
CA VAL A 395 -15.88 15.11 3.94
C VAL A 395 -14.82 14.06 3.64
N LEU A 396 -14.17 14.18 2.48
CA LEU A 396 -12.95 13.44 2.16
C LEU A 396 -11.75 14.16 2.76
N SER A 397 -10.83 13.44 3.39
CA SER A 397 -9.58 13.98 3.91
C SER A 397 -8.40 13.24 3.27
N ALA A 398 -7.37 13.97 2.84
CA ALA A 398 -6.09 13.39 2.41
C ALA A 398 -4.94 14.36 2.70
N ASN A 399 -3.68 13.92 2.69
CA ASN A 399 -2.52 14.72 3.10
C ASN A 399 -2.12 15.82 2.12
N ARG A 400 -2.45 15.63 0.85
CA ARG A 400 -2.02 16.51 -0.23
C ARG A 400 -2.94 16.35 -1.43
N VAL A 401 -2.93 17.34 -2.30
CA VAL A 401 -3.53 17.27 -3.63
C VAL A 401 -2.42 17.26 -4.67
N ILE A 402 -2.36 16.20 -5.46
CA ILE A 402 -1.58 16.13 -6.69
C ILE A 402 -2.46 16.69 -7.80
N ARG A 403 -2.01 17.78 -8.44
CA ARG A 403 -2.70 18.36 -9.58
C ARG A 403 -2.07 17.85 -10.87
N VAL A 404 -2.87 17.23 -11.72
CA VAL A 404 -2.47 16.75 -13.05
C VAL A 404 -3.11 17.65 -14.09
N ARG A 405 -2.29 18.30 -14.90
CA ARG A 405 -2.78 19.03 -16.08
C ARG A 405 -3.12 18.02 -17.18
N GLY A 406 -4.25 18.22 -17.84
CA GLY A 406 -4.78 17.31 -18.86
C GLY A 406 -5.45 16.07 -18.28
N ALA A 407 -5.50 15.02 -19.11
CA ALA A 407 -6.20 13.79 -18.79
C ALA A 407 -5.37 12.85 -17.91
N ALA A 408 -6.00 12.30 -16.89
CA ALA A 408 -5.39 11.31 -16.00
C ALA A 408 -6.32 10.12 -15.77
N MET A 409 -5.76 8.93 -15.59
CA MET A 409 -6.51 7.70 -15.38
C MET A 409 -5.84 6.82 -14.34
N PRO A 410 -6.55 6.33 -13.31
CA PRO A 410 -5.99 5.36 -12.39
C PRO A 410 -5.76 4.02 -13.10
N LEU A 411 -4.57 3.45 -12.89
CA LEU A 411 -4.24 2.13 -13.45
C LEU A 411 -5.12 1.02 -12.86
N MET A 412 -5.65 1.19 -11.66
CA MET A 412 -6.42 0.19 -10.91
C MET A 412 -7.63 0.82 -10.24
N PHE A 413 -8.68 0.05 -9.93
CA PHE A 413 -9.91 0.56 -9.30
C PHE A 413 -9.88 0.47 -7.77
N THR A 414 -8.89 -0.23 -7.20
CA THR A 414 -8.57 -0.19 -5.77
C THR A 414 -7.06 0.01 -5.57
N PRO A 415 -6.62 0.72 -4.51
CA PRO A 415 -5.20 1.07 -4.32
C PRO A 415 -4.22 -0.09 -4.16
N MET A 416 -4.72 -1.30 -3.87
CA MET A 416 -3.88 -2.46 -3.53
C MET A 416 -3.84 -3.53 -4.62
N LEU A 417 -4.62 -3.36 -5.69
CA LEU A 417 -4.88 -4.42 -6.66
C LEU A 417 -3.60 -4.96 -7.33
N HIS A 418 -2.60 -4.10 -7.52
CA HIS A 418 -1.28 -4.44 -8.08
C HIS A 418 -0.44 -5.40 -7.21
N LYS A 419 -0.77 -5.55 -5.93
CA LYS A 419 -0.08 -6.48 -5.03
C LYS A 419 -0.29 -7.93 -5.46
N TRP A 420 -1.44 -8.24 -6.04
CA TRP A 420 -1.71 -9.55 -6.64
C TRP A 420 -1.34 -9.53 -8.13
N HIS A 421 -0.33 -10.32 -8.51
CA HIS A 421 0.17 -10.32 -9.88
C HIS A 421 -0.91 -10.69 -10.91
N SER A 422 -1.82 -11.62 -10.58
CA SER A 422 -2.97 -11.95 -11.43
C SER A 422 -3.85 -10.73 -11.72
N HIS A 423 -4.22 -9.97 -10.70
CA HIS A 423 -5.04 -8.78 -10.90
C HIS A 423 -4.27 -7.67 -11.64
N PHE A 424 -2.98 -7.52 -11.39
CA PHE A 424 -2.15 -6.61 -12.17
C PHE A 424 -2.23 -6.94 -13.66
N MET A 425 -2.10 -8.22 -14.02
CA MET A 425 -2.12 -8.68 -15.41
C MET A 425 -3.53 -8.54 -16.05
N ILE A 426 -4.59 -8.80 -15.30
CA ILE A 426 -5.94 -8.88 -15.89
C ILE A 426 -6.66 -7.53 -15.83
N GLN A 427 -6.56 -6.84 -14.71
CA GLN A 427 -7.42 -5.71 -14.37
C GLN A 427 -6.67 -4.38 -14.29
N CYS A 428 -5.34 -4.39 -14.19
CA CYS A 428 -4.54 -3.17 -14.15
C CYS A 428 -3.89 -2.85 -15.49
N LEU A 429 -2.93 -3.68 -15.92
CA LEU A 429 -2.08 -3.43 -17.09
C LEU A 429 -2.89 -3.22 -18.39
N PRO A 430 -3.95 -3.99 -18.71
CA PRO A 430 -4.71 -3.79 -19.95
C PRO A 430 -5.40 -2.43 -20.07
N ARG A 431 -5.54 -1.69 -18.97
CA ARG A 431 -6.15 -0.35 -18.99
C ARG A 431 -5.31 0.66 -19.77
N VAL A 432 -4.04 0.39 -20.04
CA VAL A 432 -3.25 1.25 -20.96
C VAL A 432 -3.91 1.41 -22.32
N ASN A 433 -4.70 0.42 -22.77
CA ASN A 433 -5.48 0.52 -24.02
C ASN A 433 -6.59 1.58 -23.91
N ILE A 434 -7.19 1.75 -22.73
CA ILE A 434 -8.20 2.79 -22.48
C ILE A 434 -7.55 4.17 -22.58
N ALA A 435 -6.38 4.34 -21.97
CA ALA A 435 -5.62 5.58 -22.05
C ALA A 435 -5.25 5.91 -23.50
N ARG A 436 -4.76 4.93 -24.27
CA ARG A 436 -4.42 5.08 -25.71
C ARG A 436 -5.65 5.40 -26.57
N ALA A 437 -6.79 4.77 -26.29
CA ALA A 437 -8.04 5.00 -27.03
C ALA A 437 -8.63 6.39 -26.75
N TYR A 438 -8.38 6.94 -25.56
CA TYR A 438 -8.89 8.26 -25.19
C TYR A 438 -8.04 9.42 -25.75
N ALA A 439 -6.74 9.44 -25.44
CA ALA A 439 -5.81 10.47 -25.94
C ALA A 439 -4.35 10.04 -25.83
N GLU A 440 -3.48 10.60 -26.68
CA GLU A 440 -2.05 10.24 -26.74
C GLU A 440 -1.29 10.60 -25.44
N ASP A 441 -1.67 11.68 -24.77
CA ASP A 441 -0.92 12.30 -23.66
C ASP A 441 -1.44 11.96 -22.26
N VAL A 442 -2.44 11.06 -22.15
CA VAL A 442 -3.03 10.64 -20.88
C VAL A 442 -1.94 10.21 -19.88
N LYS A 443 -2.01 10.72 -18.65
CA LYS A 443 -1.18 10.29 -17.53
C LYS A 443 -1.82 9.11 -16.80
N ILE A 444 -1.02 8.10 -16.47
CA ILE A 444 -1.47 6.97 -15.67
C ILE A 444 -1.14 7.22 -14.21
N LEU A 445 -2.16 7.20 -13.36
CA LEU A 445 -2.00 7.29 -11.93
C LEU A 445 -1.67 5.90 -11.37
N VAL A 446 -0.53 5.77 -10.71
CA VAL A 446 0.01 4.51 -10.21
C VAL A 446 0.33 4.60 -8.72
N PRO A 447 0.19 3.53 -7.93
CA PRO A 447 0.64 3.54 -6.55
C PRO A 447 2.17 3.67 -6.48
N HIS A 448 2.66 4.23 -5.37
CA HIS A 448 4.09 4.45 -5.11
C HIS A 448 4.98 3.20 -5.08
N ASP A 449 4.38 2.02 -4.99
CA ASP A 449 5.06 0.75 -4.72
C ASP A 449 4.77 -0.32 -5.80
N LEU A 450 4.68 0.10 -7.06
CA LEU A 450 4.76 -0.83 -8.20
C LEU A 450 6.10 -1.56 -8.21
N ARG A 451 6.06 -2.87 -8.50
CA ARG A 451 7.26 -3.70 -8.65
C ARG A 451 8.05 -3.31 -9.89
N ALA A 452 9.37 -3.52 -9.87
CA ALA A 452 10.24 -3.23 -11.01
C ALA A 452 9.74 -3.82 -12.34
N LYS A 453 9.33 -5.11 -12.34
CA LYS A 453 8.74 -5.78 -13.51
C LYS A 453 7.44 -5.13 -14.00
N GLN A 454 6.62 -4.59 -13.09
CA GLN A 454 5.37 -3.90 -13.46
C GLN A 454 5.65 -2.56 -14.14
N LEU A 455 6.66 -1.82 -13.65
CA LEU A 455 7.15 -0.59 -14.28
C LEU A 455 7.77 -0.87 -15.65
N GLU A 456 8.55 -1.94 -15.77
CA GLU A 456 9.14 -2.39 -17.04
C GLU A 456 8.06 -2.70 -18.09
N MET A 457 7.01 -3.45 -17.71
CA MET A 457 5.86 -3.73 -18.60
C MET A 457 5.18 -2.43 -19.09
N LEU A 458 4.96 -1.46 -18.19
CA LEU A 458 4.39 -0.16 -18.56
C LEU A 458 5.31 0.60 -19.53
N GLN A 459 6.62 0.59 -19.27
CA GLN A 459 7.61 1.26 -20.10
C GLN A 459 7.67 0.65 -21.51
N VAL A 460 7.66 -0.68 -21.64
CA VAL A 460 7.60 -1.39 -22.93
C VAL A 460 6.34 -1.00 -23.70
N LEU A 461 5.22 -0.80 -23.01
CA LEU A 461 3.96 -0.31 -23.58
C LEU A 461 3.93 1.22 -23.81
N GLY A 462 5.06 1.91 -23.67
CA GLY A 462 5.16 3.35 -23.98
C GLY A 462 4.63 4.28 -22.87
N PHE A 463 4.52 3.78 -21.64
CA PHE A 463 4.19 4.55 -20.45
C PHE A 463 5.42 4.65 -19.54
N GLY A 464 6.39 5.45 -19.98
CA GLY A 464 7.58 5.78 -19.22
C GLY A 464 7.32 6.76 -18.07
N PRO A 465 8.36 7.11 -17.29
CA PRO A 465 8.24 7.98 -16.11
C PRO A 465 7.55 9.34 -16.38
N ASP A 466 7.65 9.85 -17.60
CA ASP A 466 7.00 11.09 -18.03
C ASP A 466 5.48 10.97 -18.16
N ARG A 467 4.94 9.75 -18.30
CA ARG A 467 3.50 9.45 -18.37
C ARG A 467 2.92 8.84 -17.10
N LEU A 468 3.76 8.57 -16.09
CA LEU A 468 3.31 8.03 -14.81
C LEU A 468 3.22 9.14 -13.77
N VAL A 469 2.14 9.14 -13.00
CA VAL A 469 1.96 10.00 -11.83
C VAL A 469 1.83 9.12 -10.61
N THR A 470 2.82 9.20 -9.73
CA THR A 470 2.85 8.39 -8.52
C THR A 470 1.88 8.92 -7.47
N MET A 471 1.04 8.02 -6.96
CA MET A 471 0.10 8.21 -5.87
C MET A 471 0.67 7.60 -4.58
N PRO A 472 1.23 8.42 -3.67
CA PRO A 472 1.56 7.98 -2.32
C PRO A 472 0.27 7.71 -1.53
N PRO A 473 0.36 7.01 -0.38
CA PRO A 473 -0.78 6.80 0.51
C PRO A 473 -1.44 8.12 0.91
N ASN A 474 -2.76 8.10 1.07
CA ASN A 474 -3.59 9.21 1.54
C ASN A 474 -3.36 10.52 0.76
N CYS A 475 -3.40 10.45 -0.58
CA CYS A 475 -3.41 11.64 -1.44
C CYS A 475 -4.74 11.79 -2.20
N LEU A 476 -5.09 13.04 -2.51
CA LEU A 476 -6.06 13.38 -3.55
C LEU A 476 -5.30 13.58 -4.86
N VAL A 477 -5.83 13.06 -5.97
CA VAL A 477 -5.41 13.46 -7.30
C VAL A 477 -6.55 14.25 -7.92
N GLN A 478 -6.28 15.46 -8.38
CA GLN A 478 -7.21 16.27 -9.16
C GLN A 478 -6.65 16.45 -10.56
N ALA A 479 -7.44 16.11 -11.58
CA ALA A 479 -7.06 16.24 -12.99
C ALA A 479 -8.04 17.13 -13.74
N ASP A 480 -7.59 17.80 -14.80
CA ASP A 480 -8.49 18.57 -15.68
C ASP A 480 -9.57 17.62 -16.26
N LYS A 481 -9.16 16.39 -16.62
CA LYS A 481 -10.07 15.28 -16.95
C LYS A 481 -9.64 14.01 -16.23
N LEU A 482 -10.51 13.45 -15.39
CA LEU A 482 -10.27 12.16 -14.73
C LEU A 482 -11.04 11.07 -15.48
N ILE A 483 -10.31 10.18 -16.14
CA ILE A 483 -10.86 9.00 -16.81
C ILE A 483 -11.01 7.89 -15.78
N VAL A 484 -12.19 7.31 -15.68
CA VAL A 484 -12.56 6.28 -14.72
C VAL A 484 -13.00 5.02 -15.48
N PRO A 485 -12.11 4.04 -15.64
CA PRO A 485 -12.46 2.75 -16.22
C PRO A 485 -13.40 1.97 -15.31
N ARG A 486 -14.33 1.22 -15.92
CA ARG A 486 -15.10 0.20 -15.20
C ARG A 486 -14.19 -0.85 -14.58
N ALA A 487 -14.68 -1.48 -13.51
CA ALA A 487 -14.10 -2.72 -13.03
C ALA A 487 -14.13 -3.77 -14.15
N TRP A 488 -13.10 -4.59 -14.19
CA TRP A 488 -12.85 -5.53 -15.26
C TRP A 488 -13.06 -6.93 -14.70
N ARG A 489 -13.83 -7.80 -15.36
CA ARG A 489 -14.01 -9.18 -14.89
C ARG A 489 -12.68 -9.94 -14.86
N LEU A 490 -12.59 -11.01 -14.06
CA LEU A 490 -11.41 -11.88 -14.03
C LEU A 490 -11.33 -12.81 -15.25
N ALA A 491 -11.19 -12.23 -16.44
CA ALA A 491 -11.13 -12.94 -17.72
C ALA A 491 -10.26 -12.17 -18.73
N PHE A 492 -9.55 -12.91 -19.58
CA PHE A 492 -8.82 -12.34 -20.71
C PHE A 492 -9.69 -12.33 -21.97
N THR A 493 -9.56 -11.28 -22.76
CA THR A 493 -10.21 -11.13 -24.07
C THR A 493 -9.16 -10.88 -25.14
N ALA A 494 -9.55 -10.73 -26.41
CA ALA A 494 -8.58 -10.36 -27.44
C ALA A 494 -8.01 -8.96 -27.20
N SER A 495 -8.83 -8.02 -26.70
CA SER A 495 -8.34 -6.67 -26.38
C SER A 495 -7.29 -6.68 -25.27
N THR A 496 -7.46 -7.50 -24.22
CA THR A 496 -6.44 -7.59 -23.16
C THR A 496 -5.22 -8.39 -23.56
N LEU A 497 -5.36 -9.48 -24.31
CA LEU A 497 -4.22 -10.31 -24.69
C LEU A 497 -3.26 -9.61 -25.65
N ARG A 498 -3.77 -8.70 -26.48
CA ARG A 498 -2.96 -7.91 -27.43
C ARG A 498 -1.81 -7.15 -26.77
N ILE A 499 -1.97 -6.69 -25.53
CA ILE A 499 -0.89 -5.97 -24.83
C ILE A 499 0.30 -6.91 -24.53
N TYR A 500 0.03 -8.19 -24.31
CA TYR A 500 1.06 -9.19 -24.03
C TYR A 500 1.77 -9.65 -25.29
N GLU A 501 1.05 -9.66 -26.42
CA GLU A 501 1.64 -9.79 -27.75
C GLU A 501 2.61 -8.65 -28.02
N GLU A 502 2.17 -7.40 -27.78
CA GLU A 502 3.01 -6.22 -27.95
C GLU A 502 4.26 -6.25 -27.05
N ILE A 503 4.12 -6.69 -25.79
CA ILE A 503 5.26 -6.87 -24.89
C ILE A 503 6.23 -7.89 -25.48
N ALA A 504 5.75 -9.08 -25.87
CA ALA A 504 6.61 -10.12 -26.42
C ALA A 504 7.31 -9.67 -27.70
N ASP A 505 6.62 -8.97 -28.60
CA ASP A 505 7.17 -8.48 -29.87
C ASP A 505 8.27 -7.43 -29.69
N LYS A 506 8.25 -6.70 -28.57
CA LYS A 506 9.24 -5.65 -28.25
C LYS A 506 10.46 -6.17 -27.50
N LEU A 507 10.46 -7.42 -27.05
CA LEU A 507 11.53 -8.01 -26.27
C LEU A 507 12.33 -9.00 -27.12
N ASP A 508 13.66 -8.93 -27.03
CA ASP A 508 14.54 -9.93 -27.65
C ASP A 508 14.80 -11.07 -26.66
N PHE A 509 13.98 -12.12 -26.76
CA PHE A 509 14.03 -13.27 -25.86
C PHE A 509 14.36 -14.60 -26.59
N LYS A 510 14.48 -14.59 -27.91
CA LYS A 510 14.59 -15.83 -28.72
C LYS A 510 15.89 -16.58 -28.50
N SER A 511 16.96 -15.89 -28.08
CA SER A 511 18.26 -16.49 -27.76
C SER A 511 18.35 -17.02 -26.32
N ILE A 512 17.34 -16.79 -25.49
CA ILE A 512 17.34 -17.23 -24.09
C ILE A 512 16.93 -18.70 -24.06
N GLU A 513 17.85 -19.57 -23.60
CA GLU A 513 17.54 -20.97 -23.36
C GLU A 513 16.52 -21.08 -22.23
N SER A 514 15.51 -21.94 -22.41
CA SER A 514 14.43 -22.10 -21.44
C SER A 514 13.92 -23.55 -21.41
N PRO A 515 13.47 -24.04 -20.25
CA PRO A 515 12.97 -25.41 -20.13
C PRO A 515 11.72 -25.66 -21.00
N LYS A 516 11.59 -26.89 -21.51
CA LYS A 516 10.40 -27.32 -22.27
C LYS A 516 9.25 -27.76 -21.38
N ARG A 517 9.55 -28.27 -20.19
CA ARG A 517 8.58 -28.76 -19.22
C ARG A 517 8.80 -28.04 -17.90
N ILE A 518 7.84 -27.22 -17.49
CA ILE A 518 7.99 -26.38 -16.30
C ILE A 518 6.95 -26.71 -15.24
N LEU A 519 7.41 -26.88 -14.00
CA LEU A 519 6.59 -26.90 -12.80
C LEU A 519 6.67 -25.52 -12.15
N ILE A 520 5.54 -24.81 -12.08
CA ILE A 520 5.48 -23.52 -11.41
C ILE A 520 5.60 -23.72 -9.90
N SER A 521 6.60 -23.07 -9.32
CA SER A 521 6.90 -23.13 -7.89
C SER A 521 5.78 -22.52 -7.06
N ARG A 522 5.55 -23.10 -5.88
CA ARG A 522 4.68 -22.57 -4.84
C ARG A 522 5.39 -22.27 -3.53
N GLU A 523 6.70 -22.45 -3.48
CA GLU A 523 7.48 -22.39 -2.23
C GLU A 523 7.44 -21.01 -1.57
N SER A 524 7.31 -19.93 -2.36
CA SER A 524 7.30 -18.55 -1.88
C SER A 524 5.99 -18.12 -1.22
N ARG A 525 4.92 -18.92 -1.28
CA ARG A 525 3.60 -18.58 -0.74
C ARG A 525 3.05 -19.68 0.17
N LYS A 526 3.14 -19.46 1.49
CA LYS A 526 2.65 -20.37 2.54
C LYS A 526 1.51 -19.76 3.38
N SER A 527 0.58 -19.05 2.74
CA SER A 527 -0.49 -18.33 3.45
C SER A 527 -1.83 -19.06 3.42
N TRP A 528 -2.25 -19.56 2.25
CA TRP A 528 -3.52 -20.24 2.01
C TRP A 528 -3.48 -20.98 0.67
N ARG A 529 -4.38 -21.94 0.46
CA ARG A 529 -4.37 -22.84 -0.72
C ARG A 529 -3.06 -23.61 -0.83
N ASN A 530 -2.57 -24.13 0.29
CA ASN A 530 -1.33 -24.91 0.30
C ASN A 530 -1.61 -26.33 -0.20
N MET A 531 -0.78 -26.79 -1.13
CA MET A 531 -0.77 -28.19 -1.55
C MET A 531 0.09 -28.98 -0.57
N LEU A 532 -0.52 -29.75 0.32
CA LEU A 532 0.15 -30.36 1.47
C LEU A 532 1.18 -31.42 1.07
N ASN A 533 1.01 -32.05 -0.10
CA ASN A 533 1.93 -33.05 -0.65
C ASN A 533 2.75 -32.54 -1.86
N TYR A 534 3.04 -31.23 -1.92
CA TYR A 534 3.80 -30.60 -3.01
C TYR A 534 5.17 -31.24 -3.26
N GLU A 535 5.91 -31.63 -2.21
CA GLU A 535 7.23 -32.27 -2.36
C GLU A 535 7.18 -33.59 -3.12
N SER A 536 6.12 -34.38 -2.90
CA SER A 536 5.89 -35.64 -3.62
C SER A 536 5.53 -35.38 -5.07
N LEU A 537 4.69 -34.38 -5.35
CA LEU A 537 4.37 -33.94 -6.71
C LEU A 537 5.63 -33.49 -7.46
N GLN A 538 6.42 -32.61 -6.84
CA GLN A 538 7.66 -32.10 -7.43
C GLN A 538 8.64 -33.24 -7.71
N SER A 539 8.80 -34.17 -6.76
CA SER A 539 9.68 -35.32 -6.93
C SER A 539 9.28 -36.18 -8.13
N LEU A 540 7.99 -36.49 -8.28
CA LEU A 540 7.44 -37.22 -9.43
C LEU A 540 7.73 -36.51 -10.75
N LEU A 541 7.37 -35.23 -10.85
CA LEU A 541 7.49 -34.48 -12.10
C LEU A 541 8.95 -34.27 -12.52
N VAL A 542 9.85 -33.97 -11.57
CA VAL A 542 11.26 -33.72 -11.86
C VAL A 542 11.98 -35.02 -12.22
N LYS A 543 11.81 -36.09 -11.42
CA LYS A 543 12.58 -37.33 -11.60
C LYS A 543 12.08 -38.16 -12.78
N ASP A 544 10.77 -38.28 -12.92
CA ASP A 544 10.18 -39.27 -13.83
C ASP A 544 9.76 -38.64 -15.16
N TYR A 545 9.50 -37.33 -15.18
CA TYR A 545 9.00 -36.61 -16.36
C TYR A 545 9.90 -35.46 -16.85
N GLY A 546 11.01 -35.19 -16.15
CA GLY A 546 12.02 -34.21 -16.58
C GLY A 546 11.52 -32.76 -16.54
N PHE A 547 10.63 -32.42 -15.61
CA PHE A 547 10.21 -31.05 -15.38
C PHE A 547 11.28 -30.25 -14.63
N GLU A 548 11.37 -28.96 -14.93
CA GLU A 548 12.18 -27.99 -14.20
C GLU A 548 11.30 -27.07 -13.35
N VAL A 549 11.72 -26.79 -12.12
CA VAL A 549 10.96 -25.93 -11.19
C VAL A 549 11.28 -24.47 -11.48
N VAL A 550 10.25 -23.66 -11.77
CA VAL A 550 10.39 -22.25 -12.11
C VAL A 550 9.65 -21.40 -11.07
N ALA A 551 10.30 -20.34 -10.57
CA ALA A 551 9.69 -19.32 -9.73
C ALA A 551 9.58 -17.99 -10.51
N PRO A 552 8.44 -17.70 -11.17
CA PRO A 552 8.30 -16.56 -12.08
C PRO A 552 8.60 -15.20 -11.44
N GLU A 553 8.36 -15.07 -10.14
CA GLU A 553 8.65 -13.86 -9.37
C GLU A 553 10.14 -13.52 -9.27
N ARG A 554 11.02 -14.49 -9.55
CA ARG A 554 12.48 -14.30 -9.56
C ARG A 554 13.05 -13.97 -10.94
N LEU A 555 12.25 -14.13 -11.99
CA LEU A 555 12.67 -13.85 -13.37
C LEU A 555 12.54 -12.36 -13.68
N SER A 556 13.41 -11.82 -14.53
CA SER A 556 13.15 -10.55 -15.25
C SER A 556 11.96 -10.69 -16.21
N LEU A 557 11.45 -9.58 -16.76
CA LEU A 557 10.36 -9.63 -17.74
C LEU A 557 10.76 -10.47 -18.97
N THR A 558 11.95 -10.22 -19.53
CA THR A 558 12.43 -10.93 -20.72
C THR A 558 12.62 -12.42 -20.48
N GLU A 559 13.17 -12.82 -19.32
CA GLU A 559 13.32 -14.23 -18.95
C GLU A 559 11.95 -14.90 -18.72
N GLU A 560 10.99 -14.20 -18.12
CA GLU A 560 9.63 -14.71 -17.94
C GLU A 560 8.96 -14.96 -19.29
N VAL A 561 9.03 -14.00 -20.22
CA VAL A 561 8.52 -14.16 -21.59
C VAL A 561 9.21 -15.32 -22.29
N ALA A 562 10.54 -15.43 -22.23
CA ALA A 562 11.29 -16.55 -22.80
C ALA A 562 10.80 -17.90 -22.27
N THR A 563 10.64 -17.98 -20.95
CA THR A 563 10.28 -19.22 -20.25
C THR A 563 8.93 -19.73 -20.72
N TYR A 564 7.89 -18.89 -20.74
CA TYR A 564 6.55 -19.31 -21.16
C TYR A 564 6.44 -19.49 -22.67
N ALA A 565 7.07 -18.64 -23.48
CA ALA A 565 7.03 -18.75 -24.94
C ALA A 565 7.69 -20.05 -25.45
N ASN A 566 8.71 -20.53 -24.76
CA ASN A 566 9.43 -21.75 -25.13
C ASN A 566 8.87 -23.04 -24.54
N ALA A 567 8.05 -22.94 -23.47
CA ALA A 567 7.47 -24.08 -22.79
C ALA A 567 6.50 -24.87 -23.70
N GLU A 568 6.55 -26.20 -23.57
CA GLU A 568 5.65 -27.15 -24.22
C GLU A 568 4.62 -27.68 -23.23
N ILE A 569 5.03 -27.92 -21.99
CA ILE A 569 4.13 -28.36 -20.91
C ILE A 569 4.36 -27.50 -19.67
N VAL A 570 3.28 -26.91 -19.15
CA VAL A 570 3.29 -26.11 -17.92
C VAL A 570 2.34 -26.75 -16.92
N ILE A 571 2.86 -27.08 -15.73
CA ILE A 571 2.07 -27.62 -14.63
C ILE A 571 2.28 -26.78 -13.38
N GLY A 572 1.23 -26.61 -12.59
CA GLY A 572 1.32 -25.84 -11.35
C GLY A 572 -0.04 -25.62 -10.75
N ALA A 573 -0.08 -25.07 -9.54
CA ALA A 573 -1.38 -24.79 -8.95
C ALA A 573 -2.02 -23.53 -9.55
N GLU A 574 -3.35 -23.53 -9.64
CA GLU A 574 -4.13 -22.42 -10.19
C GLU A 574 -3.79 -21.09 -9.47
N GLY A 575 -3.39 -20.10 -10.26
CA GLY A 575 -3.04 -18.77 -9.77
C GLY A 575 -2.08 -18.03 -10.69
N ALA A 576 -1.56 -16.90 -10.19
CA ALA A 576 -0.82 -15.93 -10.98
C ALA A 576 0.39 -16.50 -11.76
N GLY A 577 1.11 -17.46 -11.19
CA GLY A 577 2.23 -18.12 -11.87
C GLY A 577 1.81 -19.00 -13.06
N MET A 578 0.53 -19.37 -13.19
CA MET A 578 0.02 -20.04 -14.39
C MET A 578 -0.35 -19.04 -15.49
N TYR A 579 -0.55 -17.76 -15.16
CA TYR A 579 -1.04 -16.76 -16.12
C TYR A 579 0.05 -16.18 -17.02
N GLY A 580 1.31 -16.58 -16.84
CA GLY A 580 2.34 -16.45 -17.88
C GLY A 580 1.96 -17.13 -19.21
N ALA A 581 0.91 -17.97 -19.21
CA ALA A 581 0.22 -18.45 -20.40
C ALA A 581 -0.09 -17.37 -21.45
N VAL A 582 -0.21 -16.10 -21.05
CA VAL A 582 -0.38 -15.00 -22.00
C VAL A 582 0.79 -14.88 -22.99
N PHE A 583 1.97 -15.41 -22.69
CA PHE A 583 3.16 -15.42 -23.57
C PHE A 583 3.39 -16.76 -24.28
N SER A 584 2.59 -17.78 -23.97
CA SER A 584 2.84 -19.14 -24.46
C SER A 584 2.43 -19.33 -25.91
N LYS A 585 3.17 -20.20 -26.60
CA LYS A 585 2.91 -20.55 -28.00
C LYS A 585 1.66 -21.43 -28.15
N PRO A 586 0.95 -21.33 -29.30
CA PRO A 586 -0.09 -22.27 -29.65
C PRO A 586 0.38 -23.71 -29.59
N GLY A 587 -0.50 -24.57 -29.10
CA GLY A 587 -0.28 -26.00 -28.97
C GLY A 587 0.54 -26.45 -27.77
N SER A 588 0.96 -25.53 -26.89
CA SER A 588 1.43 -25.88 -25.55
C SER A 588 0.30 -26.50 -24.71
N ALA A 589 0.68 -27.34 -23.73
CA ALA A 589 -0.23 -27.99 -22.81
C ALA A 589 -0.09 -27.39 -21.40
N TYR A 590 -1.22 -27.07 -20.78
CA TYR A 590 -1.28 -26.54 -19.43
C TYR A 590 -2.08 -27.50 -18.54
N LEU A 591 -1.50 -27.89 -17.40
CA LEU A 591 -2.14 -28.69 -16.37
C LEU A 591 -2.25 -27.85 -15.11
N THR A 592 -3.46 -27.37 -14.81
CA THR A 592 -3.70 -26.59 -13.59
C THR A 592 -4.19 -27.48 -12.45
N ILE A 593 -3.65 -27.25 -11.26
CA ILE A 593 -3.92 -28.01 -10.05
C ILE A 593 -4.61 -27.12 -9.01
N CYS A 594 -5.73 -27.55 -8.46
CA CYS A 594 -6.41 -26.80 -7.39
C CYS A 594 -7.27 -27.73 -6.56
N ASP A 595 -7.83 -27.23 -5.45
CA ASP A 595 -8.94 -27.91 -4.80
C ASP A 595 -10.20 -27.87 -5.68
N GLU A 596 -11.09 -28.83 -5.43
CA GLU A 596 -12.34 -29.07 -6.16
C GLU A 596 -13.30 -27.87 -6.17
N ASP A 597 -13.15 -26.93 -5.24
CA ASP A 597 -13.98 -25.73 -5.16
C ASP A 597 -13.35 -24.51 -5.82
N TYR A 598 -12.03 -24.51 -6.05
CA TYR A 598 -11.32 -23.40 -6.66
C TYR A 598 -11.23 -23.53 -8.18
N VAL A 599 -12.34 -23.23 -8.85
CA VAL A 599 -12.36 -23.09 -10.32
C VAL A 599 -12.35 -21.61 -10.70
N MET A 600 -11.30 -21.20 -11.41
CA MET A 600 -11.16 -19.87 -11.99
C MET A 600 -11.22 -19.93 -13.52
N VAL A 601 -11.85 -18.91 -14.13
CA VAL A 601 -12.07 -18.85 -15.58
C VAL A 601 -10.86 -18.30 -16.35
N ILE A 602 -9.90 -17.70 -15.63
CA ILE A 602 -8.81 -16.91 -16.17
C ILE A 602 -7.98 -17.72 -17.17
N LEU A 603 -7.42 -18.86 -16.74
CA LEU A 603 -6.53 -19.66 -17.58
C LEU A 603 -7.26 -20.22 -18.81
N ALA A 604 -8.54 -20.61 -18.67
CA ALA A 604 -9.36 -21.10 -19.78
C ALA A 604 -9.58 -20.04 -20.87
N THR A 605 -9.74 -18.77 -20.49
CA THR A 605 -9.87 -17.66 -21.45
C THR A 605 -8.57 -17.36 -22.20
N ILE A 606 -7.42 -17.45 -21.52
CA ILE A 606 -6.11 -17.35 -22.18
C ILE A 606 -5.94 -18.51 -23.15
N ALA A 607 -6.24 -19.73 -22.68
CA ALA A 607 -6.00 -20.94 -23.43
C ALA A 607 -6.77 -20.99 -24.75
N GLU A 608 -8.02 -20.53 -24.75
CA GLU A 608 -8.84 -20.48 -25.95
C GLU A 608 -8.24 -19.55 -27.00
N ARG A 609 -7.81 -18.36 -26.58
CA ARG A 609 -7.26 -17.35 -27.49
C ARG A 609 -5.86 -17.69 -27.98
N ARG A 610 -5.04 -18.32 -27.14
CA ARG A 610 -3.67 -18.73 -27.48
C ARG A 610 -3.59 -20.11 -28.15
N GLY A 611 -4.69 -20.86 -28.24
CA GLY A 611 -4.67 -22.23 -28.76
C GLY A 611 -3.90 -23.19 -27.86
N ILE A 612 -3.96 -23.00 -26.54
CA ILE A 612 -3.34 -23.85 -25.53
C ILE A 612 -4.30 -25.00 -25.20
N ASP A 613 -3.75 -26.19 -25.01
CA ASP A 613 -4.52 -27.33 -24.51
C ASP A 613 -4.52 -27.32 -22.99
N LEU A 614 -5.69 -27.04 -22.40
CA LEU A 614 -5.86 -26.91 -20.96
C LEU A 614 -6.41 -28.20 -20.35
N GLY A 615 -5.84 -28.64 -19.24
CA GLY A 615 -6.32 -29.74 -18.42
C GLY A 615 -6.38 -29.36 -16.94
N TYR A 616 -7.28 -30.00 -16.20
CA TYR A 616 -7.50 -29.76 -14.78
C TYR A 616 -7.24 -31.02 -13.96
N VAL A 617 -6.54 -30.87 -12.84
CA VAL A 617 -6.41 -31.90 -11.81
C VAL A 617 -6.84 -31.32 -10.46
N PHE A 618 -7.97 -31.81 -9.95
CA PHE A 618 -8.55 -31.35 -8.69
C PHE A 618 -8.19 -32.28 -7.53
N GLY A 619 -7.72 -31.67 -6.44
CA GLY A 619 -7.40 -32.31 -5.18
C GLY A 619 -8.63 -32.52 -4.30
N GLU A 620 -8.37 -32.87 -3.04
CA GLU A 620 -9.37 -32.90 -1.97
C GLU A 620 -9.02 -31.82 -0.93
N SER A 621 -9.97 -30.95 -0.63
CA SER A 621 -9.81 -29.81 0.29
C SER A 621 -9.92 -30.20 1.77
N PHE A 622 -9.09 -29.57 2.61
CA PHE A 622 -9.17 -29.61 4.06
C PHE A 622 -9.68 -28.27 4.57
N ARG A 623 -10.98 -28.21 4.90
CA ARG A 623 -11.63 -26.99 5.38
C ARG A 623 -11.65 -26.92 6.91
N SER A 624 -11.35 -25.75 7.46
CA SER A 624 -11.68 -25.42 8.85
C SER A 624 -13.13 -24.93 8.97
N ASP A 625 -13.69 -24.92 10.19
CA ASP A 625 -15.02 -24.37 10.44
C ASP A 625 -15.14 -22.89 10.01
N ASP A 626 -14.04 -22.13 10.15
CA ASP A 626 -13.92 -20.75 9.68
C ASP A 626 -14.05 -20.64 8.14
N ASP A 627 -13.54 -21.61 7.38
CA ASP A 627 -13.63 -21.62 5.92
C ASP A 627 -15.05 -21.92 5.42
N VAL A 628 -15.80 -22.73 6.19
CA VAL A 628 -17.22 -23.04 5.92
C VAL A 628 -18.09 -21.81 6.22
N LEU A 629 -17.83 -21.12 7.33
CA LEU A 629 -18.57 -19.94 7.76
C LEU A 629 -18.35 -18.73 6.85
N ARG A 630 -17.14 -18.56 6.32
CA ARG A 630 -16.79 -17.39 5.51
C ARG A 630 -17.55 -17.28 4.19
N ARG A 631 -18.04 -18.39 3.60
CA ARG A 631 -18.73 -18.42 2.29
C ARG A 631 -18.11 -17.45 1.25
N LEU A 632 -16.81 -17.17 1.35
CA LEU A 632 -16.11 -16.27 0.44
C LEU A 632 -16.05 -16.96 -0.92
N PRO A 633 -15.90 -16.21 -2.04
CA PRO A 633 -15.94 -16.80 -3.36
C PRO A 633 -14.82 -17.85 -3.51
N PHE A 634 -15.23 -19.12 -3.35
CA PHE A 634 -14.65 -20.35 -3.88
C PHE A 634 -13.20 -20.66 -3.45
N GLY A 635 -13.01 -21.82 -2.80
CA GLY A 635 -11.77 -22.60 -2.77
C GLY A 635 -10.48 -21.91 -2.28
N HIS A 636 -10.40 -21.59 -0.98
CA HIS A 636 -9.17 -21.09 -0.36
C HIS A 636 -8.53 -22.06 0.65
N ALA A 637 -8.94 -23.32 0.61
CA ALA A 637 -8.52 -24.34 1.55
C ALA A 637 -7.20 -24.99 1.16
N ASP A 638 -6.47 -25.51 2.15
CA ASP A 638 -5.35 -26.41 1.91
C ASP A 638 -5.87 -27.73 1.33
N PHE A 639 -5.07 -28.41 0.51
CA PHE A 639 -5.54 -29.59 -0.22
C PHE A 639 -4.43 -30.60 -0.50
N VAL A 640 -4.83 -31.85 -0.78
CA VAL A 640 -3.93 -32.93 -1.22
C VAL A 640 -4.31 -33.35 -2.63
N ILE A 641 -3.31 -33.61 -3.47
CA ILE A 641 -3.51 -34.09 -4.84
C ILE A 641 -3.20 -35.58 -4.98
N ASP A 642 -4.00 -36.29 -5.76
CA ASP A 642 -3.74 -37.69 -6.11
C ASP A 642 -2.70 -37.76 -7.24
N LEU A 643 -1.52 -38.30 -6.92
CA LEU A 643 -0.38 -38.34 -7.84
C LEU A 643 -0.63 -39.22 -9.07
N ALA A 644 -1.43 -40.28 -8.96
CA ALA A 644 -1.76 -41.12 -10.11
C ALA A 644 -2.62 -40.36 -11.13
N LYS A 645 -3.49 -39.48 -10.66
CA LYS A 645 -4.31 -38.60 -11.52
C LYS A 645 -3.48 -37.51 -12.19
N VAL A 646 -2.49 -36.98 -11.48
CA VAL A 646 -1.51 -36.06 -12.07
C VAL A 646 -0.73 -36.78 -13.17
N GLU A 647 -0.24 -37.98 -12.88
CA GLU A 647 0.51 -38.80 -13.82
C GLU A 647 -0.27 -39.07 -15.10
N ASP A 648 -1.52 -39.54 -14.99
CA ASP A 648 -2.44 -39.72 -16.12
C ASP A 648 -2.55 -38.45 -16.98
N ALA A 649 -2.68 -37.28 -16.33
CA ALA A 649 -2.83 -36.01 -17.02
C ALA A 649 -1.53 -35.56 -17.71
N VAL A 650 -0.37 -35.81 -17.10
CA VAL A 650 0.96 -35.55 -17.68
C VAL A 650 1.19 -36.43 -18.90
N ILE A 651 0.88 -37.72 -18.83
CA ILE A 651 0.98 -38.63 -19.99
C ILE A 651 0.11 -38.15 -21.14
N ALA A 652 -1.14 -37.74 -20.85
CA ALA A 652 -2.04 -37.20 -21.86
C ALA A 652 -1.53 -35.88 -22.47
N ALA A 653 -0.91 -35.01 -21.67
CA ALA A 653 -0.29 -33.78 -22.15
C ALA A 653 0.91 -34.07 -23.07
N ILE A 654 1.80 -34.99 -22.68
CA ILE A 654 2.97 -35.41 -23.47
C ILE A 654 2.54 -35.99 -24.82
N ALA A 655 1.52 -36.86 -24.83
CA ALA A 655 1.00 -37.43 -26.08
C ALA A 655 0.54 -36.33 -27.04
N ARG A 656 -0.23 -35.35 -26.56
CA ARG A 656 -0.73 -34.23 -27.37
C ARG A 656 0.36 -33.33 -27.92
N THR A 657 1.40 -33.03 -27.14
CA THR A 657 2.51 -32.18 -27.60
C THR A 657 3.44 -32.91 -28.56
N SER A 658 3.46 -34.25 -28.53
CA SER A 658 4.31 -35.07 -29.42
C SER A 658 3.67 -35.35 -30.79
N GLU A 659 2.34 -35.24 -30.90
CA GLU A 659 1.59 -35.42 -32.15
C GLU A 659 1.67 -34.21 -33.10
N ARG A 660 2.30 -33.10 -32.68
CA ARG A 660 2.41 -31.84 -33.40
C ARG A 660 3.87 -31.50 -33.67
#